data_AF-A0A6A6WZL3-F1
#
_entry.id   AF-A0A6A6WZL3-F1
#
_cell.length_a   1.000
_cell.length_b   1.000
_cell.length_c   1.000
_cell.angle_alpha   90.00
_cell.angle_beta   90.00
_cell.angle_gamma   90.00
#
_symmetry.space_group_name_H-M   'P 1'
#
loop_
_entity.id
_entity.type
_entity.pdbx_description
1 polymer ?
#
loop_
_entity_poly.entity_id
_entity_poly.type
_entity_poly.pdbx_seq_one_letter_code
_entity_poly.pdbx_strand_id
1 'polypeptide(L)'
;MPSFPFPPGGNPFESSDQPAPTFPTGSGLLPNPSDQPAPGFPSGTGLLPNPTNLPDQPNPSDPLGNNPGFSKFPPPHIFDVVVDGVTYHLPSPEQSEMKILLLDGTFASLFANKVVLRGQTLEIPAGLSASQEIYSGGQSVTAQPGEAKEPESDDKEGGGGKDGKKGGGGVFGALGGLIGAAGKAAGSIADVGTGAIGLAGAAGGAAGGVAAGLTGTFVAASKNVGGLVSSLNGIQKAFPLADLAKTGLDSVMNAQNLGRDAGNWIQSMGKMVQGFDKLGPDEQQQMRNNIQEYTAPGGPLEKAGQAMRAFSDFPWSDQVLPTQIPTGSQPPDATQTQIPTVSTQLVQYFIVTKDGTSLETFDKFIKDLDGGVGDARTFDMTKIPHQNYMTNITSSQAENALKDNDFLLAVIPIVFNEDIGRSTHGTKMATIAGGKIHGIAPNADLFLVKTTGNFNRGPSTEQEEREEREGTRFIEDSNHPLQPGALEDSLNAVRDHILERLKVNPDAKSVINMSWGVQLDRGGAILENLFHQFFTWTEENKITVVLAAGNTASEQLHTKVPQKFGTPTNGIITVGGVKQDGTLYTPTSPEVPGQSGSMTVYAPAVDVVVPGPGNLDTGTSQAAAIVGGLAAYFYSLPGVALLHTPTVPAPDENMKEFIKSHAWTRVPLPLINPLSSLDVVYNLAHGDPAHAESPCAIHFKK
;
A
#
# COMPACT_ATOMS: atom_id res chain seq x y z
N MET A 1 24.53 49.18 -31.81
CA MET A 1 25.50 49.68 -30.83
C MET A 1 24.75 50.32 -29.66
N PRO A 2 25.21 50.24 -28.40
CA PRO A 2 26.37 49.48 -27.91
C PRO A 2 26.02 48.43 -26.83
N SER A 3 26.78 47.35 -26.90
CA SER A 3 27.02 46.29 -25.93
C SER A 3 28.04 46.75 -24.88
N PHE A 4 27.83 46.40 -23.60
CA PHE A 4 28.81 46.58 -22.53
C PHE A 4 29.67 45.31 -22.33
N PRO A 5 30.99 45.44 -22.13
CA PRO A 5 31.90 44.31 -21.94
C PRO A 5 32.15 44.02 -20.44
N PHE A 6 32.33 42.75 -20.10
CA PHE A 6 32.95 42.33 -18.84
C PHE A 6 34.49 42.31 -18.97
N PRO A 7 35.24 42.72 -17.94
CA PRO A 7 36.70 42.75 -17.98
C PRO A 7 37.32 41.38 -17.63
N PRO A 8 38.56 41.12 -18.09
CA PRO A 8 39.35 39.96 -17.68
C PRO A 8 40.24 40.32 -16.48
N GLY A 9 40.29 39.43 -15.48
CA GLY A 9 41.34 39.39 -14.47
C GLY A 9 41.46 37.94 -14.02
N GLY A 10 42.61 37.27 -14.07
CA GLY A 10 43.96 37.76 -13.94
C GLY A 10 44.54 37.17 -12.66
N ASN A 11 44.98 35.91 -12.74
CA ASN A 11 45.82 35.29 -11.71
C ASN A 11 47.13 36.07 -11.61
N PRO A 12 47.67 36.19 -10.38
CA PRO A 12 49.06 35.79 -10.26
C PRO A 12 49.47 35.21 -8.89
N PHE A 13 50.59 34.47 -8.93
CA PHE A 13 51.55 34.20 -7.83
C PHE A 13 51.10 33.24 -6.70
N GLU A 14 51.93 32.36 -6.13
CA GLU A 14 53.32 31.94 -6.35
C GLU A 14 53.53 30.64 -5.54
N SER A 15 54.49 29.83 -5.96
CA SER A 15 54.96 28.63 -5.29
C SER A 15 55.70 28.92 -3.98
N SER A 16 55.52 28.07 -2.97
CA SER A 16 56.56 27.83 -1.97
C SER A 16 56.52 26.38 -1.46
N ASP A 17 57.58 25.66 -1.78
CA ASP A 17 58.03 24.44 -1.09
C ASP A 17 58.14 24.64 0.42
N GLN A 18 57.86 23.59 1.21
CA GLN A 18 58.67 23.12 2.35
C GLN A 18 58.04 21.87 3.02
N PRO A 19 58.83 21.06 3.75
CA PRO A 19 58.77 19.60 3.67
C PRO A 19 58.12 18.89 4.88
N ALA A 20 57.90 17.58 4.69
CA ALA A 20 57.40 16.63 5.66
C ALA A 20 58.26 16.50 6.93
N PRO A 21 57.65 16.24 8.11
CA PRO A 21 58.38 15.79 9.27
C PRO A 21 58.44 14.25 9.34
N THR A 22 59.65 13.75 9.53
CA THR A 22 59.98 12.35 9.81
C THR A 22 60.24 12.09 11.30
N PHE A 23 60.03 10.82 11.69
CA PHE A 23 60.57 10.03 12.83
C PHE A 23 59.82 10.07 14.18
N PRO A 24 59.94 9.02 15.05
CA PRO A 24 60.84 7.86 14.99
C PRO A 24 60.21 6.47 15.19
N THR A 25 60.90 5.47 14.65
CA THR A 25 60.80 4.05 15.00
C THR A 25 61.55 3.77 16.31
N GLY A 26 60.85 3.24 17.30
CA GLY A 26 61.44 2.73 18.55
C GLY A 26 61.18 1.24 18.71
N SER A 27 62.23 0.44 18.55
CA SER A 27 62.27 -1.00 18.79
C SER A 27 62.23 -1.30 20.29
N GLY A 28 61.37 -2.23 20.72
CA GLY A 28 61.36 -2.80 22.07
C GLY A 28 60.96 -4.26 22.02
N LEU A 29 61.89 -5.14 22.37
CA LEU A 29 61.77 -6.60 22.42
C LEU A 29 61.08 -7.10 23.71
N LEU A 30 60.58 -8.35 23.62
CA LEU A 30 60.28 -9.36 24.67
C LEU A 30 58.80 -9.48 25.12
N PRO A 31 58.37 -10.66 25.61
CA PRO A 31 58.51 -12.00 25.01
C PRO A 31 57.17 -12.77 24.94
N ASN A 32 57.21 -13.85 24.16
CA ASN A 32 56.20 -14.91 24.01
C ASN A 32 55.76 -15.52 25.36
N PRO A 33 54.51 -16.00 25.48
CA PRO A 33 54.37 -17.38 25.95
C PRO A 33 53.31 -18.22 25.22
N SER A 34 53.71 -19.48 25.06
CA SER A 34 52.92 -20.72 25.19
C SER A 34 51.99 -21.15 24.06
N ASP A 35 52.52 -22.16 23.35
CA ASP A 35 51.85 -23.24 22.66
C ASP A 35 50.75 -23.94 23.49
N GLN A 36 49.56 -24.09 22.91
CA GLN A 36 48.76 -25.31 23.03
C GLN A 36 48.04 -25.60 21.70
N PRO A 37 48.07 -26.85 21.20
CA PRO A 37 47.45 -27.22 19.92
C PRO A 37 45.96 -27.53 20.09
N ALA A 38 45.13 -26.98 19.21
CA ALA A 38 43.73 -27.37 19.06
C ALA A 38 43.60 -28.78 18.41
N PRO A 39 42.58 -29.58 18.74
CA PRO A 39 42.41 -30.92 18.20
C PRO A 39 41.93 -30.87 16.75
N GLY A 40 42.50 -31.74 15.91
CA GLY A 40 42.18 -31.86 14.49
C GLY A 40 40.76 -32.37 14.21
N PHE A 41 40.15 -31.79 13.19
CA PHE A 41 38.97 -32.32 12.53
C PHE A 41 39.37 -33.30 11.42
N PRO A 42 38.73 -34.47 11.29
CA PRO A 42 39.07 -35.45 10.27
C PRO A 42 38.46 -35.06 8.93
N SER A 43 39.33 -35.01 7.91
CA SER A 43 38.99 -34.89 6.49
C SER A 43 38.36 -36.21 6.02
N GLY A 44 37.04 -36.22 5.88
CA GLY A 44 36.30 -37.31 5.22
C GLY A 44 36.09 -36.99 3.74
N THR A 45 36.87 -37.63 2.87
CA THR A 45 36.66 -37.67 1.42
C THR A 45 35.48 -38.61 1.10
N GLY A 46 34.30 -38.03 0.93
CA GLY A 46 33.10 -38.71 0.45
C GLY A 46 32.77 -38.32 -0.99
N LEU A 47 33.02 -39.24 -1.93
CA LEU A 47 32.62 -39.17 -3.33
C LEU A 47 31.10 -39.06 -3.46
N LEU A 48 30.61 -38.01 -4.13
CA LEU A 48 29.21 -37.90 -4.56
C LEU A 48 29.03 -38.60 -5.91
N PRO A 49 28.02 -39.47 -6.07
CA PRO A 49 27.61 -39.98 -7.37
C PRO A 49 26.72 -38.97 -8.10
N ASN A 50 26.99 -38.86 -9.39
CA ASN A 50 26.27 -38.08 -10.39
C ASN A 50 24.87 -38.68 -10.66
N PRO A 51 23.77 -37.89 -10.70
CA PRO A 51 22.55 -38.31 -11.35
C PRO A 51 22.32 -37.47 -12.61
N THR A 52 22.77 -38.01 -13.74
CA THR A 52 22.18 -37.75 -15.06
C THR A 52 20.79 -38.38 -15.11
N ASN A 53 19.75 -37.57 -15.32
CA ASN A 53 18.55 -37.83 -16.14
C ASN A 53 17.39 -36.90 -15.70
N LEU A 54 17.16 -35.83 -16.47
CA LEU A 54 15.88 -35.12 -16.52
C LEU A 54 15.16 -35.54 -17.82
N PRO A 55 13.86 -35.89 -17.79
CA PRO A 55 13.10 -36.21 -18.98
C PRO A 55 12.72 -34.95 -19.78
N ASP A 56 12.62 -35.14 -21.10
CA ASP A 56 12.34 -34.13 -22.13
C ASP A 56 11.11 -33.25 -21.85
N GLN A 57 11.29 -31.92 -21.90
CA GLN A 57 10.20 -30.96 -22.05
C GLN A 57 9.85 -30.78 -23.53
N PRO A 58 8.56 -30.80 -23.93
CA PRO A 58 8.16 -30.50 -25.28
C PRO A 58 8.25 -29.00 -25.56
N ASN A 59 8.85 -28.69 -26.71
CA ASN A 59 9.04 -27.37 -27.28
C ASN A 59 7.69 -26.79 -27.79
N PRO A 60 7.25 -25.59 -27.40
CA PRO A 60 6.14 -24.91 -28.06
C PRO A 60 6.68 -23.78 -28.94
N SER A 61 6.88 -24.10 -30.22
CA SER A 61 6.92 -23.09 -31.27
C SER A 61 5.52 -22.95 -31.85
N ASP A 62 4.83 -21.86 -31.52
CA ASP A 62 3.78 -21.31 -32.39
C ASP A 62 3.78 -19.76 -32.32
N PRO A 63 3.85 -19.06 -33.47
CA PRO A 63 3.92 -17.61 -33.53
C PRO A 63 2.53 -17.01 -33.74
N LEU A 64 1.97 -16.37 -32.72
CA LEU A 64 0.83 -15.46 -32.87
C LEU A 64 1.12 -14.13 -32.19
N GLY A 65 0.86 -13.06 -32.93
CA GLY A 65 1.39 -11.70 -32.75
C GLY A 65 1.10 -11.04 -31.41
N ASN A 66 2.12 -10.32 -30.92
CA ASN A 66 2.05 -9.42 -29.79
C ASN A 66 1.28 -8.14 -30.16
N ASN A 67 0.00 -8.09 -29.80
CA ASN A 67 -0.75 -6.83 -29.67
C ASN A 67 -0.54 -6.31 -28.23
N PRO A 68 -0.28 -5.01 -28.01
CA PRO A 68 0.01 -4.50 -26.68
C PRO A 68 -1.26 -4.45 -25.82
N GLY A 69 -1.21 -5.07 -24.64
CA GLY A 69 -1.70 -4.45 -23.42
C GLY A 69 -3.07 -4.83 -22.87
N PHE A 70 -3.76 -5.87 -23.35
CA PHE A 70 -4.83 -6.46 -22.53
C PHE A 70 -4.17 -7.20 -21.37
N SER A 71 -4.39 -6.76 -20.13
CA SER A 71 -4.06 -7.55 -18.94
C SER A 71 -4.60 -8.96 -19.16
N LYS A 72 -3.70 -9.95 -19.23
CA LYS A 72 -4.11 -11.36 -19.39
C LYS A 72 -4.96 -11.69 -18.17
N PHE A 73 -6.26 -11.83 -18.40
CA PHE A 73 -7.22 -12.21 -17.37
C PHE A 73 -6.72 -13.49 -16.69
N PRO A 74 -6.63 -13.55 -15.35
CA PRO A 74 -6.25 -14.78 -14.68
C PRO A 74 -7.26 -15.86 -15.06
N PRO A 75 -6.82 -17.08 -15.41
CA PRO A 75 -7.72 -18.15 -15.75
C PRO A 75 -8.71 -18.38 -14.57
N PRO A 76 -9.99 -18.68 -14.86
CA PRO A 76 -10.98 -18.89 -13.80
C PRO A 76 -10.50 -19.95 -12.80
N HIS A 77 -10.25 -19.53 -11.56
CA HIS A 77 -9.94 -20.44 -10.45
C HIS A 77 -11.21 -20.68 -9.65
N ILE A 78 -11.94 -21.72 -10.05
CA ILE A 78 -13.26 -22.08 -9.52
C ILE A 78 -13.19 -23.53 -9.02
N PHE A 79 -12.68 -23.69 -7.80
CA PHE A 79 -12.57 -24.98 -7.12
C PHE A 79 -13.19 -24.89 -5.74
N ASP A 80 -13.85 -25.96 -5.34
CA ASP A 80 -14.43 -26.11 -4.02
C ASP A 80 -13.77 -27.27 -3.29
N VAL A 81 -13.81 -27.21 -1.95
CA VAL A 81 -13.43 -28.30 -1.08
C VAL A 81 -14.55 -28.62 -0.11
N VAL A 82 -14.86 -29.90 0.06
CA VAL A 82 -15.80 -30.40 1.05
C VAL A 82 -15.01 -30.83 2.29
N VAL A 83 -15.24 -30.13 3.39
CA VAL A 83 -14.68 -30.44 4.72
C VAL A 83 -15.85 -30.71 5.65
N ASP A 84 -15.86 -31.86 6.33
CA ASP A 84 -16.94 -32.28 7.24
C ASP A 84 -18.35 -32.23 6.61
N GLY A 85 -18.45 -32.55 5.31
CA GLY A 85 -19.71 -32.53 4.56
C GLY A 85 -20.20 -31.12 4.19
N VAL A 86 -19.35 -30.11 4.31
CA VAL A 86 -19.64 -28.71 3.99
C VAL A 86 -18.71 -28.24 2.87
N THR A 87 -19.29 -27.75 1.78
CA THR A 87 -18.56 -27.24 0.61
C THR A 87 -18.07 -25.81 0.88
N TYR A 88 -16.80 -25.52 0.60
CA TYR A 88 -16.19 -24.20 0.72
C TYR A 88 -15.46 -23.83 -0.57
N HIS A 89 -15.52 -22.57 -0.97
CA HIS A 89 -14.81 -22.06 -2.15
C HIS A 89 -13.33 -21.86 -1.84
N LEU A 90 -12.43 -22.31 -2.71
CA LEU A 90 -11.01 -22.01 -2.58
C LEU A 90 -10.69 -20.58 -3.09
N PRO A 91 -9.73 -19.88 -2.45
CA PRO A 91 -9.26 -18.59 -2.97
C PRO A 91 -8.57 -18.75 -4.34
N SER A 92 -8.52 -17.68 -5.13
CA SER A 92 -7.67 -17.64 -6.34
C SER A 92 -6.19 -17.61 -5.94
N PRO A 93 -5.24 -17.96 -6.85
CA PRO A 93 -3.81 -17.97 -6.55
C PRO A 93 -3.24 -16.64 -6.03
N GLU A 94 -3.89 -15.53 -6.37
CA GLU A 94 -3.50 -14.16 -5.98
C GLU A 94 -4.13 -13.73 -4.65
N GLN A 95 -5.10 -14.49 -4.13
CA GLN A 95 -5.75 -14.21 -2.86
C GLN A 95 -4.97 -14.82 -1.69
N SER A 96 -5.06 -14.17 -0.53
CA SER A 96 -4.54 -14.73 0.73
C SER A 96 -5.35 -15.95 1.19
N GLU A 97 -4.82 -16.68 2.16
CA GLU A 97 -5.55 -17.80 2.78
C GLU A 97 -6.88 -17.34 3.37
N MET A 98 -7.91 -18.19 3.27
CA MET A 98 -9.19 -18.02 3.95
C MET A 98 -9.24 -18.97 5.15
N LYS A 99 -9.82 -18.54 6.27
CA LYS A 99 -9.96 -19.37 7.48
C LYS A 99 -11.41 -19.76 7.69
N ILE A 100 -11.65 -21.05 7.90
CA ILE A 100 -12.97 -21.59 8.26
C ILE A 100 -12.91 -22.22 9.66
N LEU A 101 -14.01 -22.10 10.40
CA LEU A 101 -14.16 -22.71 11.72
C LEU A 101 -14.77 -24.11 11.57
N LEU A 102 -14.12 -25.12 12.11
CA LEU A 102 -14.58 -26.51 12.07
C LEU A 102 -15.52 -26.81 13.25
N LEU A 103 -16.26 -27.92 13.14
CA LEU A 103 -17.24 -28.35 14.16
C LEU A 103 -16.61 -28.68 15.52
N ASP A 104 -15.30 -28.93 15.56
CA ASP A 104 -14.53 -29.14 16.78
C ASP A 104 -13.96 -27.85 17.37
N GLY A 105 -14.33 -26.68 16.83
CA GLY A 105 -13.81 -25.37 17.25
C GLY A 105 -12.44 -25.02 16.68
N THR A 106 -11.73 -25.93 16.02
CA THR A 106 -10.43 -25.62 15.39
C THR A 106 -10.60 -24.91 14.04
N PHE A 107 -9.51 -24.35 13.51
CA PHE A 107 -9.52 -23.68 12.20
C PHE A 107 -8.91 -24.58 11.11
N ALA A 108 -9.44 -24.46 9.90
CA ALA A 108 -8.74 -24.87 8.69
C ALA A 108 -8.39 -23.64 7.84
N SER A 109 -7.21 -23.66 7.22
CA SER A 109 -6.79 -22.65 6.24
C SER A 109 -6.97 -23.18 4.83
N LEU A 110 -7.68 -22.43 4.00
CA LEU A 110 -7.93 -22.71 2.60
C LEU A 110 -6.99 -21.87 1.75
N PHE A 111 -6.25 -22.50 0.85
CA PHE A 111 -5.40 -21.86 -0.16
C PHE A 111 -5.88 -22.28 -1.55
N ALA A 112 -5.38 -21.60 -2.59
CA ALA A 112 -5.76 -21.91 -3.96
C ALA A 112 -5.43 -23.36 -4.37
N ASN A 113 -4.35 -23.92 -3.82
CA ASN A 113 -3.79 -25.22 -4.21
C ASN A 113 -3.64 -26.20 -3.04
N LYS A 114 -4.06 -25.85 -1.82
CA LYS A 114 -3.94 -26.73 -0.65
C LYS A 114 -4.95 -26.37 0.44
N VAL A 115 -5.21 -27.33 1.33
CA VAL A 115 -5.96 -27.12 2.57
C VAL A 115 -5.08 -27.54 3.73
N VAL A 116 -4.97 -26.68 4.75
CA VAL A 116 -4.32 -27.03 6.02
C VAL A 116 -5.42 -27.35 7.02
N LEU A 117 -5.61 -28.64 7.31
CA LEU A 117 -6.66 -29.17 8.17
C LEU A 117 -6.03 -29.83 9.39
N ARG A 118 -6.28 -29.28 10.59
CA ARG A 118 -5.74 -29.81 11.87
C ARG A 118 -4.21 -30.03 11.82
N GLY A 119 -3.49 -29.07 11.23
CA GLY A 119 -2.03 -29.11 11.07
C GLY A 119 -1.51 -30.02 9.95
N GLN A 120 -2.38 -30.73 9.24
CA GLN A 120 -2.01 -31.54 8.06
C GLN A 120 -2.25 -30.74 6.78
N THR A 121 -1.29 -30.79 5.85
CA THR A 121 -1.43 -30.18 4.53
C THR A 121 -1.97 -31.21 3.54
N LEU A 122 -3.07 -30.87 2.87
CA LEU A 122 -3.70 -31.63 1.79
C LEU A 122 -3.56 -30.83 0.49
N GLU A 123 -2.66 -31.27 -0.39
CA GLU A 123 -2.42 -30.61 -1.69
C GLU A 123 -3.57 -30.90 -2.66
N ILE A 124 -4.14 -29.86 -3.24
CA ILE A 124 -5.22 -29.93 -4.24
C ILE A 124 -4.60 -30.01 -5.64
N PRO A 125 -4.84 -31.09 -6.41
CA PRO A 125 -4.35 -31.20 -7.77
C PRO A 125 -4.84 -30.04 -8.65
N ALA A 126 -3.96 -29.52 -9.50
CA ALA A 126 -4.37 -28.56 -10.52
C ALA A 126 -5.29 -29.23 -11.55
N GLY A 127 -6.25 -28.48 -12.08
CA GLY A 127 -7.07 -28.92 -13.22
C GLY A 127 -8.08 -30.02 -12.91
N LEU A 128 -8.68 -30.02 -11.71
CA LEU A 128 -9.75 -30.94 -11.36
C LEU A 128 -10.90 -30.84 -12.38
N SER A 129 -11.23 -31.98 -13.00
CA SER A 129 -12.38 -32.12 -13.90
C SER A 129 -13.56 -32.85 -13.23
N ALA A 130 -13.31 -33.50 -12.09
CA ALA A 130 -14.29 -34.23 -11.29
C ALA A 130 -13.92 -34.15 -9.81
N SER A 131 -14.88 -34.53 -8.95
CA SER A 131 -14.66 -34.67 -7.52
C SER A 131 -13.59 -35.72 -7.22
N GLN A 132 -12.64 -35.39 -6.36
CA GLN A 132 -11.53 -36.23 -5.96
C GLN A 132 -11.32 -36.16 -4.44
N GLU A 133 -11.28 -37.31 -3.79
CA GLU A 133 -10.90 -37.42 -2.39
C GLU A 133 -9.38 -37.30 -2.24
N ILE A 134 -8.96 -36.48 -1.28
CA ILE A 134 -7.56 -36.19 -0.96
C ILE A 134 -7.33 -36.56 0.49
N TYR A 135 -6.33 -37.41 0.73
CA TYR A 135 -6.04 -37.95 2.06
C TYR A 135 -4.59 -37.66 2.46
N SER A 136 -4.40 -37.17 3.68
CA SER A 136 -3.08 -36.94 4.28
C SER A 136 -3.18 -37.01 5.80
N GLY A 137 -2.28 -37.77 6.43
CA GLY A 137 -2.16 -37.78 7.89
C GLY A 137 -3.43 -38.17 8.66
N GLY A 138 -4.29 -39.04 8.13
CA GLY A 138 -5.55 -39.41 8.80
C GLY A 138 -6.73 -38.48 8.52
N GLN A 139 -6.51 -37.39 7.77
CA GLN A 139 -7.54 -36.44 7.37
C GLN A 139 -7.90 -36.65 5.90
N SER A 140 -9.18 -36.46 5.57
CA SER A 140 -9.69 -36.52 4.20
C SER A 140 -10.47 -35.24 3.89
N VAL A 141 -10.28 -34.71 2.68
CA VAL A 141 -11.16 -33.69 2.10
C VAL A 141 -11.57 -34.13 0.70
N THR A 142 -12.69 -33.63 0.19
CA THR A 142 -13.08 -33.86 -1.21
C THR A 142 -12.93 -32.57 -1.99
N ALA A 143 -12.02 -32.51 -2.96
CA ALA A 143 -11.88 -31.36 -3.85
C ALA A 143 -12.66 -31.58 -5.13
N GLN A 144 -13.33 -30.54 -5.64
CA GLN A 144 -14.18 -30.65 -6.82
C GLN A 144 -14.17 -29.34 -7.63
N PRO A 145 -14.54 -29.38 -8.92
CA PRO A 145 -14.82 -28.15 -9.67
C PRO A 145 -15.92 -27.36 -8.95
N GLY A 146 -15.70 -26.06 -8.78
CA GLY A 146 -16.67 -25.21 -8.08
C GLY A 146 -17.92 -24.96 -8.92
N GLU A 147 -19.04 -24.73 -8.22
CA GLU A 147 -20.29 -24.40 -8.89
C GLU A 147 -20.17 -23.09 -9.68
N ALA A 148 -20.62 -23.15 -10.93
CA ALA A 148 -20.72 -22.01 -11.82
C ALA A 148 -22.09 -22.05 -12.48
N LYS A 149 -23.00 -21.19 -12.03
CA LYS A 149 -24.32 -21.07 -12.62
C LYS A 149 -24.25 -20.09 -13.77
N GLU A 150 -24.52 -20.53 -14.99
CA GLU A 150 -24.70 -19.60 -16.10
C GLU A 150 -25.86 -18.63 -15.78
N PRO A 151 -25.72 -17.33 -16.08
CA PRO A 151 -26.82 -16.40 -15.90
C PRO A 151 -28.05 -16.91 -16.65
N GLU A 152 -29.17 -17.03 -15.96
CA GLU A 152 -30.43 -17.36 -16.63
C GLU A 152 -30.74 -16.22 -17.61
N SER A 153 -30.73 -16.53 -18.90
CA SER A 153 -31.37 -15.66 -19.89
C SER A 153 -32.87 -15.79 -19.67
N ASP A 154 -33.52 -14.72 -19.22
CA ASP A 154 -34.96 -14.66 -18.93
C ASP A 154 -35.83 -14.77 -20.22
N ASP A 155 -35.65 -15.85 -20.99
CA ASP A 155 -36.36 -16.08 -22.24
C ASP A 155 -37.65 -16.91 -22.05
N LYS A 156 -38.01 -17.31 -20.82
CA LYS A 156 -39.19 -18.15 -20.58
C LYS A 156 -40.15 -17.64 -19.48
N GLU A 157 -41.30 -17.17 -19.97
CA GLU A 157 -42.66 -17.38 -19.46
C GLU A 157 -42.99 -17.03 -18.00
N GLY A 158 -43.81 -15.99 -17.82
CA GLY A 158 -45.04 -16.13 -17.01
C GLY A 158 -45.28 -15.09 -15.91
N GLY A 159 -46.10 -14.08 -16.23
CA GLY A 159 -46.76 -13.23 -15.24
C GLY A 159 -47.40 -12.01 -15.90
N GLY A 160 -48.67 -12.14 -16.31
CA GLY A 160 -49.40 -11.13 -17.08
C GLY A 160 -49.54 -9.77 -16.38
N GLY A 161 -48.57 -8.89 -16.59
CA GLY A 161 -48.70 -7.44 -16.42
C GLY A 161 -48.79 -6.78 -17.79
N LYS A 162 -49.98 -6.27 -18.13
CA LYS A 162 -50.17 -5.39 -19.29
C LYS A 162 -49.42 -4.09 -18.99
N ASP A 163 -48.24 -3.92 -19.58
CA ASP A 163 -47.67 -2.64 -20.06
C ASP A 163 -46.20 -2.90 -20.42
N GLY A 164 -46.02 -3.46 -21.62
CA GLY A 164 -44.76 -4.03 -22.08
C GLY A 164 -43.72 -3.00 -22.52
N LYS A 165 -42.59 -2.98 -21.81
CA LYS A 165 -41.26 -2.72 -22.39
C LYS A 165 -40.44 -3.99 -22.24
N LYS A 166 -40.24 -4.73 -23.33
CA LYS A 166 -39.33 -5.88 -23.37
C LYS A 166 -37.90 -5.35 -23.29
N GLY A 167 -37.24 -5.52 -22.14
CA GLY A 167 -35.83 -5.18 -21.93
C GLY A 167 -34.94 -6.05 -22.79
N GLY A 168 -33.87 -5.47 -23.36
CA GLY A 168 -33.02 -6.11 -24.35
C GLY A 168 -32.31 -7.35 -23.84
N GLY A 169 -32.47 -8.46 -24.56
CA GLY A 169 -31.63 -9.65 -24.43
C GLY A 169 -30.20 -9.29 -24.83
N GLY A 170 -29.30 -9.31 -23.84
CA GLY A 170 -27.90 -8.93 -23.99
C GLY A 170 -27.20 -9.01 -22.64
N VAL A 171 -25.90 -8.71 -22.61
CA VAL A 171 -25.03 -8.75 -21.42
C VAL A 171 -25.65 -8.07 -20.19
N PHE A 172 -26.43 -7.02 -20.40
CA PHE A 172 -27.14 -6.30 -19.36
C PHE A 172 -28.28 -7.07 -18.70
N GLY A 173 -28.90 -8.04 -19.38
CA GLY A 173 -29.87 -8.94 -18.76
C GLY A 173 -29.20 -9.84 -17.72
N ALA A 174 -28.05 -10.42 -18.06
CA ALA A 174 -27.26 -11.24 -17.16
C ALA A 174 -26.75 -10.42 -15.95
N LEU A 175 -26.21 -9.22 -16.19
CA LEU A 175 -25.75 -8.31 -15.12
C LEU A 175 -26.90 -7.80 -14.26
N GLY A 176 -28.07 -7.52 -14.84
CA GLY A 176 -29.25 -7.06 -14.11
C GLY A 176 -29.70 -8.05 -13.02
N GLY A 177 -29.74 -9.35 -13.35
CA GLY A 177 -30.02 -10.40 -12.37
C GLY A 177 -28.99 -10.44 -11.23
N LEU A 178 -27.73 -10.15 -11.55
CA LEU A 178 -26.62 -10.17 -10.59
C LEU A 178 -26.58 -8.96 -9.68
N ILE A 179 -26.91 -7.78 -10.21
CA ILE A 179 -27.08 -6.56 -9.40
C ILE A 179 -28.12 -6.82 -8.32
N GLY A 180 -29.28 -7.38 -8.69
CA GLY A 180 -30.31 -7.77 -7.74
C GLY A 180 -29.86 -8.84 -6.74
N ALA A 181 -29.09 -9.83 -7.18
CA ALA A 181 -28.52 -10.85 -6.30
C ALA A 181 -27.49 -10.26 -5.32
N ALA A 182 -26.66 -9.31 -5.77
CA ALA A 182 -25.65 -8.63 -4.96
C ALA A 182 -26.30 -7.75 -3.88
N GLY A 183 -27.35 -7.00 -4.21
CA GLY A 183 -28.14 -6.25 -3.22
C GLY A 183 -28.75 -7.17 -2.14
N LYS A 184 -29.30 -8.32 -2.54
CA LYS A 184 -29.84 -9.32 -1.59
C LYS A 184 -28.75 -9.95 -0.72
N ALA A 185 -27.60 -10.27 -1.32
CA ALA A 185 -26.46 -10.82 -0.59
C ALA A 185 -25.91 -9.82 0.41
N ALA A 186 -25.75 -8.55 0.03
CA ALA A 186 -25.34 -7.46 0.93
C ALA A 186 -26.31 -7.26 2.11
N GLY A 187 -27.62 -7.32 1.85
CA GLY A 187 -28.64 -7.28 2.91
C GLY A 187 -28.51 -8.46 3.87
N SER A 188 -28.35 -9.67 3.33
CA SER A 188 -28.22 -10.89 4.14
C SER A 188 -26.95 -10.91 4.99
N ILE A 189 -25.85 -10.35 4.48
CA ILE A 189 -24.60 -10.17 5.23
C ILE A 189 -24.82 -9.22 6.41
N ALA A 190 -25.55 -8.12 6.22
CA ALA A 190 -25.87 -7.18 7.29
C ALA A 190 -26.76 -7.81 8.37
N ASP A 191 -27.73 -8.65 7.98
CA ASP A 191 -28.58 -9.40 8.90
C ASP A 191 -27.75 -10.40 9.74
N VAL A 192 -26.81 -11.11 9.11
CA VAL A 192 -25.87 -11.99 9.82
C VAL A 192 -25.01 -11.19 10.78
N GLY A 193 -24.43 -10.06 10.37
CA GLY A 193 -23.60 -9.23 11.24
C GLY A 193 -24.35 -8.78 12.49
N THR A 194 -25.59 -8.30 12.32
CA THR A 194 -26.46 -7.88 13.44
C THR A 194 -26.79 -9.05 14.37
N GLY A 195 -27.16 -10.19 13.81
CA GLY A 195 -27.48 -11.38 14.59
C GLY A 195 -26.28 -11.96 15.34
N ALA A 196 -25.12 -12.02 14.69
CA ALA A 196 -23.90 -12.58 15.23
C ALA A 196 -23.35 -11.72 16.38
N ILE A 197 -23.43 -10.39 16.30
CA ILE A 197 -23.09 -9.49 17.42
C ILE A 197 -23.94 -9.83 18.67
N GLY A 198 -25.23 -10.13 18.48
CA GLY A 198 -26.11 -10.58 19.57
C GLY A 198 -25.64 -11.89 20.22
N LEU A 199 -25.16 -12.85 19.42
CA LEU A 199 -24.61 -14.11 19.92
C LEU A 199 -23.27 -13.92 20.64
N ALA A 200 -22.40 -13.05 20.12
CA ALA A 200 -21.13 -12.72 20.73
C ALA A 200 -21.27 -12.02 22.10
N GLY A 201 -22.32 -11.22 22.28
CA GLY A 201 -22.62 -10.52 23.53
C GLY A 201 -23.46 -11.31 24.54
N ALA A 202 -24.01 -12.46 24.16
CA ALA A 202 -24.88 -13.23 25.04
C ALA A 202 -24.10 -13.90 26.18
N ALA A 203 -24.58 -13.75 27.42
CA ALA A 203 -24.08 -14.52 28.56
C ALA A 203 -24.29 -16.03 28.31
N GLY A 204 -23.39 -16.89 28.82
CA GLY A 204 -23.32 -18.32 28.46
C GLY A 204 -24.65 -19.10 28.57
N GLY A 205 -25.52 -18.74 29.53
CA GLY A 205 -26.84 -19.38 29.67
C GLY A 205 -27.91 -18.95 28.65
N ALA A 206 -27.75 -17.79 28.01
CA ALA A 206 -28.68 -17.25 27.01
C ALA A 206 -28.26 -17.54 25.57
N ALA A 207 -26.98 -17.88 25.35
CA ALA A 207 -26.40 -18.05 24.03
C ALA A 207 -27.06 -19.17 23.21
N GLY A 208 -27.52 -20.27 23.84
CA GLY A 208 -28.20 -21.36 23.14
C GLY A 208 -29.53 -20.94 22.48
N GLY A 209 -30.32 -20.09 23.16
CA GLY A 209 -31.57 -19.58 22.60
C GLY A 209 -31.34 -18.62 21.42
N VAL A 210 -30.32 -17.78 21.52
CA VAL A 210 -29.91 -16.87 20.45
C VAL A 210 -29.39 -17.65 19.24
N ALA A 211 -28.54 -18.66 19.46
CA ALA A 211 -27.99 -19.52 18.41
C ALA A 211 -29.08 -20.23 17.60
N ALA A 212 -30.10 -20.79 18.27
CA ALA A 212 -31.23 -21.43 17.59
C ALA A 212 -31.97 -20.47 16.65
N GLY A 213 -32.18 -19.21 17.06
CA GLY A 213 -32.82 -18.18 16.23
C GLY A 213 -31.99 -17.76 15.02
N LEU A 214 -30.66 -17.80 15.13
CA LEU A 214 -29.74 -17.35 14.08
C LEU A 214 -29.50 -18.38 12.98
N THR A 215 -29.77 -19.65 13.23
CA THR A 215 -29.56 -20.73 12.25
C THR A 215 -30.24 -20.41 10.91
N GLY A 216 -31.49 -19.91 10.94
CA GLY A 216 -32.22 -19.52 9.74
C GLY A 216 -31.53 -18.37 8.98
N THR A 217 -31.03 -17.37 9.71
CA THR A 217 -30.32 -16.21 9.15
C THR A 217 -29.03 -16.63 8.44
N PHE A 218 -28.19 -17.46 9.08
CA PHE A 218 -26.96 -17.96 8.47
C PHE A 218 -27.22 -18.82 7.23
N VAL A 219 -28.22 -19.71 7.26
CA VAL A 219 -28.57 -20.55 6.10
C VAL A 219 -29.07 -19.70 4.93
N ALA A 220 -29.94 -18.71 5.19
CA ALA A 220 -30.43 -17.81 4.16
C ALA A 220 -29.30 -16.96 3.56
N ALA A 221 -28.42 -16.41 4.39
CA ALA A 221 -27.29 -15.61 3.94
C ALA A 221 -26.26 -16.43 3.15
N SER A 222 -25.91 -17.64 3.62
CA SER A 222 -25.03 -18.55 2.89
C SER A 222 -25.58 -18.87 1.50
N LYS A 223 -26.90 -19.12 1.38
CA LYS A 223 -27.55 -19.36 0.09
C LYS A 223 -27.48 -18.13 -0.82
N ASN A 224 -27.73 -16.93 -0.30
CA ASN A 224 -27.72 -15.71 -1.12
C ASN A 224 -26.31 -15.32 -1.57
N VAL A 225 -25.33 -15.39 -0.68
CA VAL A 225 -23.92 -15.11 -0.99
C VAL A 225 -23.35 -16.17 -1.93
N GLY A 226 -23.57 -17.46 -1.65
CA GLY A 226 -23.15 -18.57 -2.52
C GLY A 226 -23.79 -18.50 -3.90
N GLY A 227 -25.07 -18.13 -3.98
CA GLY A 227 -25.77 -17.93 -5.26
C GLY A 227 -25.15 -16.80 -6.10
N LEU A 228 -24.78 -15.68 -5.47
CA LEU A 228 -24.07 -14.60 -6.14
C LEU A 228 -22.69 -15.07 -6.62
N VAL A 229 -21.88 -15.68 -5.75
CA VAL A 229 -20.52 -16.16 -6.09
C VAL A 229 -20.56 -17.18 -7.22
N SER A 230 -21.49 -18.14 -7.18
CA SER A 230 -21.69 -19.14 -8.24
C SER A 230 -22.08 -18.51 -9.57
N SER A 231 -22.87 -17.42 -9.54
CA SER A 231 -23.24 -16.71 -10.76
C SER A 231 -22.09 -15.85 -11.32
N LEU A 232 -21.26 -15.25 -10.44
CA LEU A 232 -20.03 -14.55 -10.83
C LEU A 232 -18.99 -15.53 -11.41
N ASN A 233 -18.89 -16.74 -10.85
CA ASN A 233 -18.11 -17.85 -11.41
C ASN A 233 -18.63 -18.23 -12.81
N GLY A 234 -19.96 -18.21 -13.00
CA GLY A 234 -20.60 -18.43 -14.30
C GLY A 234 -20.20 -17.40 -15.34
N ILE A 235 -20.18 -16.11 -14.99
CA ILE A 235 -19.70 -15.05 -15.88
C ILE A 235 -18.24 -15.29 -16.28
N GLN A 236 -17.37 -15.63 -15.34
CA GLN A 236 -15.96 -15.90 -15.65
C GLN A 236 -15.77 -17.03 -16.67
N LYS A 237 -16.70 -17.99 -16.73
CA LYS A 237 -16.69 -19.06 -17.73
C LYS A 237 -17.35 -18.64 -19.05
N ALA A 238 -18.48 -17.95 -18.98
CA ALA A 238 -19.33 -17.68 -20.14
C ALA A 238 -18.96 -16.40 -20.89
N PHE A 239 -18.29 -15.44 -20.24
CA PHE A 239 -18.07 -14.11 -20.78
C PHE A 239 -16.58 -13.83 -21.00
N PRO A 240 -16.19 -13.29 -22.17
CA PRO A 240 -14.86 -12.73 -22.36
C PRO A 240 -14.76 -11.44 -21.54
N LEU A 241 -14.38 -11.57 -20.26
CA LEU A 241 -14.18 -10.46 -19.33
C LEU A 241 -13.18 -9.40 -19.82
N ALA A 242 -12.43 -9.69 -20.88
CA ALA A 242 -11.63 -8.73 -21.63
C ALA A 242 -12.43 -7.56 -22.22
N ASP A 243 -13.75 -7.71 -22.40
CA ASP A 243 -14.63 -6.67 -22.94
C ASP A 243 -15.12 -5.67 -21.88
N LEU A 244 -14.86 -5.93 -20.59
CA LEU A 244 -15.14 -4.98 -19.52
C LEU A 244 -14.00 -3.96 -19.38
N ALA A 245 -14.37 -2.71 -19.13
CA ALA A 245 -13.41 -1.74 -18.60
C ALA A 245 -12.77 -2.27 -17.29
N LYS A 246 -11.51 -1.90 -17.04
CA LYS A 246 -10.75 -2.33 -15.86
C LYS A 246 -11.52 -2.10 -14.55
N THR A 247 -12.23 -0.99 -14.42
CA THR A 247 -13.05 -0.66 -13.26
C THR A 247 -14.22 -1.63 -13.04
N GLY A 248 -14.89 -2.05 -14.13
CA GLY A 248 -15.93 -3.08 -14.05
C GLY A 248 -15.37 -4.45 -13.68
N LEU A 249 -14.20 -4.78 -14.21
CA LEU A 249 -13.49 -6.00 -13.84
C LEU A 249 -13.10 -6.02 -12.37
N ASP A 250 -12.52 -4.93 -11.87
CA ASP A 250 -12.13 -4.78 -10.47
C ASP A 250 -13.36 -4.92 -9.55
N SER A 251 -14.52 -4.39 -9.96
CA SER A 251 -15.81 -4.55 -9.25
C SER A 251 -16.25 -6.02 -9.18
N VAL A 252 -16.24 -6.75 -10.31
CA VAL A 252 -16.57 -8.19 -10.37
C VAL A 252 -15.64 -9.00 -9.45
N MET A 253 -14.32 -8.81 -9.61
CA MET A 253 -13.32 -9.59 -8.89
C MET A 253 -13.39 -9.31 -7.39
N ASN A 254 -13.56 -8.05 -6.98
CA ASN A 254 -13.66 -7.69 -5.56
C ASN A 254 -14.92 -8.31 -4.91
N ALA A 255 -16.07 -8.22 -5.58
CA ALA A 255 -17.32 -8.81 -5.09
C ALA A 255 -17.24 -10.34 -5.00
N GLN A 256 -16.66 -10.99 -6.00
CA GLN A 256 -16.47 -12.44 -5.99
C GLN A 256 -15.51 -12.88 -4.88
N ASN A 257 -14.36 -12.22 -4.77
CA ASN A 257 -13.28 -12.56 -3.85
C ASN A 257 -13.71 -12.42 -2.38
N LEU A 258 -14.28 -11.28 -2.02
CA LEU A 258 -14.80 -11.05 -0.66
C LEU A 258 -16.09 -11.84 -0.42
N GLY A 259 -16.87 -12.10 -1.47
CA GLY A 259 -18.04 -12.97 -1.39
C GLY A 259 -17.70 -14.42 -1.06
N ARG A 260 -16.60 -14.96 -1.61
CA ARG A 260 -16.10 -16.31 -1.26
C ARG A 260 -15.70 -16.40 0.21
N ASP A 261 -14.90 -15.45 0.69
CA ASP A 261 -14.43 -15.42 2.08
C ASP A 261 -15.61 -15.31 3.07
N ALA A 262 -16.48 -14.31 2.86
CA ALA A 262 -17.68 -14.15 3.69
C ALA A 262 -18.63 -15.34 3.57
N GLY A 263 -18.83 -15.90 2.38
CA GLY A 263 -19.67 -17.08 2.15
C GLY A 263 -19.17 -18.29 2.94
N ASN A 264 -17.87 -18.57 2.87
CA ASN A 264 -17.22 -19.66 3.61
C ASN A 264 -17.35 -19.46 5.13
N TRP A 265 -17.14 -18.24 5.61
CA TRP A 265 -17.29 -17.91 7.02
C TRP A 265 -18.75 -18.06 7.50
N ILE A 266 -19.71 -17.49 6.76
CA ILE A 266 -21.16 -17.61 7.08
C ILE A 266 -21.57 -19.09 7.11
N GLN A 267 -21.07 -19.89 6.17
CA GLN A 267 -21.41 -21.30 6.08
C GLN A 267 -20.82 -22.13 7.23
N SER A 268 -19.53 -21.93 7.55
CA SER A 268 -18.88 -22.59 8.70
C SER A 268 -19.52 -22.17 10.02
N MET A 269 -19.76 -20.87 10.21
CA MET A 269 -20.41 -20.34 11.40
C MET A 269 -21.87 -20.84 11.51
N GLY A 270 -22.62 -20.90 10.42
CA GLY A 270 -23.97 -21.45 10.41
C GLY A 270 -24.04 -22.90 10.88
N LYS A 271 -23.02 -23.71 10.52
CA LYS A 271 -22.89 -25.10 10.98
C LYS A 271 -22.52 -25.18 12.46
N MET A 272 -21.64 -24.30 12.93
CA MET A 272 -21.30 -24.19 14.36
C MET A 272 -22.51 -23.77 15.20
N VAL A 273 -23.27 -22.79 14.73
CA VAL A 273 -24.49 -22.29 15.38
C VAL A 273 -25.56 -23.39 15.49
N GLN A 274 -25.69 -24.25 14.46
CA GLN A 274 -26.60 -25.42 14.50
C GLN A 274 -26.24 -26.44 15.58
N GLY A 275 -24.96 -26.55 15.94
CA GLY A 275 -24.45 -27.48 16.95
C GLY A 275 -24.00 -26.82 18.24
N PHE A 276 -24.36 -25.54 18.46
CA PHE A 276 -23.76 -24.71 19.51
C PHE A 276 -23.93 -25.30 20.92
N ASP A 277 -25.08 -25.92 21.18
CA ASP A 277 -25.41 -26.59 22.44
C ASP A 277 -24.56 -27.83 22.73
N LYS A 278 -23.93 -28.40 21.70
CA LYS A 278 -23.06 -29.58 21.79
C LYS A 278 -21.57 -29.21 21.91
N LEU A 279 -21.23 -27.94 21.68
CA LEU A 279 -19.87 -27.45 21.83
C LEU A 279 -19.51 -27.33 23.31
N GLY A 280 -18.26 -27.64 23.65
CA GLY A 280 -17.73 -27.37 24.98
C GLY A 280 -17.58 -25.85 25.25
N PRO A 281 -17.40 -25.44 26.51
CA PRO A 281 -17.31 -24.02 26.86
C PRO A 281 -16.19 -23.27 26.12
N ASP A 282 -15.06 -23.93 25.87
CA ASP A 282 -13.90 -23.35 25.21
C ASP A 282 -14.18 -23.13 23.71
N GLU A 283 -14.78 -24.11 23.04
CA GLU A 283 -15.17 -24.00 21.63
C GLU A 283 -16.26 -22.94 21.44
N GLN A 284 -17.23 -22.85 22.38
CA GLN A 284 -18.23 -21.79 22.36
C GLN A 284 -17.61 -20.40 22.53
N GLN A 285 -16.60 -20.26 23.40
CA GLN A 285 -15.90 -18.98 23.57
C GLN A 285 -15.06 -18.63 22.35
N GLN A 286 -14.36 -19.59 21.77
CA GLN A 286 -13.59 -19.40 20.54
C GLN A 286 -14.50 -18.97 19.38
N MET A 287 -15.67 -19.58 19.26
CA MET A 287 -16.69 -19.18 18.28
C MET A 287 -17.13 -17.74 18.50
N ARG A 288 -17.41 -17.32 19.75
CA ARG A 288 -17.77 -15.92 20.08
C ARG A 288 -16.65 -14.94 19.73
N ASN A 289 -15.40 -15.27 20.07
CA ASN A 289 -14.25 -14.43 19.73
C ASN A 289 -14.10 -14.28 18.23
N ASN A 290 -14.26 -15.37 17.48
CA ASN A 290 -14.21 -15.34 16.03
C ASN A 290 -15.34 -14.47 15.44
N ILE A 291 -16.55 -14.57 15.98
CA ILE A 291 -17.65 -13.66 15.59
C ILE A 291 -17.27 -12.21 15.84
N GLN A 292 -16.78 -11.86 17.03
CA GLN A 292 -16.41 -10.48 17.37
C GLN A 292 -15.36 -9.91 16.41
N GLU A 293 -14.33 -10.70 16.07
CA GLU A 293 -13.29 -10.30 15.13
C GLU A 293 -13.86 -10.09 13.72
N TYR A 294 -14.67 -11.04 13.23
CA TYR A 294 -15.17 -11.03 11.86
C TYR A 294 -16.24 -9.97 11.62
N THR A 295 -17.03 -9.64 12.65
CA THR A 295 -18.11 -8.65 12.61
C THR A 295 -17.73 -7.28 13.17
N ALA A 296 -16.47 -7.08 13.59
CA ALA A 296 -16.01 -5.77 14.04
C ALA A 296 -16.18 -4.70 12.94
N PRO A 297 -16.35 -3.41 13.28
CA PRO A 297 -16.32 -2.34 12.30
C PRO A 297 -15.04 -2.37 11.44
N GLY A 298 -15.20 -2.34 10.11
CA GLY A 298 -14.13 -2.53 9.13
C GLY A 298 -13.61 -3.96 9.03
N GLY A 299 -14.28 -4.93 9.66
CA GLY A 299 -13.98 -6.35 9.62
C GLY A 299 -14.32 -7.00 8.27
N PRO A 300 -13.93 -8.27 8.06
CA PRO A 300 -14.15 -8.99 6.81
C PRO A 300 -15.62 -9.02 6.36
N LEU A 301 -16.57 -9.21 7.28
CA LEU A 301 -17.99 -9.30 6.95
C LEU A 301 -18.55 -7.96 6.42
N GLU A 302 -18.18 -6.84 7.05
CA GLU A 302 -18.59 -5.51 6.59
C GLU A 302 -17.98 -5.19 5.21
N LYS A 303 -16.68 -5.50 5.02
CA LYS A 303 -16.00 -5.31 3.73
C LYS A 303 -16.68 -6.08 2.60
N ALA A 304 -17.07 -7.34 2.84
CA ALA A 304 -17.81 -8.13 1.86
C ALA A 304 -19.18 -7.52 1.55
N GLY A 305 -19.91 -7.06 2.57
CA GLY A 305 -21.17 -6.34 2.40
C GLY A 305 -21.01 -5.07 1.56
N GLN A 306 -19.98 -4.27 1.85
CA GLN A 306 -19.65 -3.06 1.08
C GLN A 306 -19.27 -3.38 -0.37
N ALA A 307 -18.48 -4.42 -0.62
CA ALA A 307 -18.10 -4.82 -1.97
C ALA A 307 -19.31 -5.29 -2.79
N MET A 308 -20.24 -6.04 -2.19
CA MET A 308 -21.48 -6.44 -2.86
C MET A 308 -22.40 -5.25 -3.15
N ARG A 309 -22.47 -4.26 -2.24
CA ARG A 309 -23.19 -2.99 -2.51
C ARG A 309 -22.52 -2.21 -3.63
N ALA A 310 -21.20 -2.04 -3.57
CA ALA A 310 -20.44 -1.36 -4.60
C ALA A 310 -20.63 -2.01 -5.98
N PHE A 311 -20.68 -3.34 -6.04
CA PHE A 311 -21.01 -4.08 -7.27
C PHE A 311 -22.45 -3.83 -7.73
N SER A 312 -23.41 -3.86 -6.81
CA SER A 312 -24.83 -3.59 -7.10
C SER A 312 -25.03 -2.16 -7.62
N ASP A 313 -24.38 -1.19 -7.01
CA ASP A 313 -24.53 0.24 -7.28
C ASP A 313 -23.61 0.72 -8.40
N PHE A 314 -22.76 -0.17 -8.93
CA PHE A 314 -21.81 0.16 -9.98
C PHE A 314 -22.53 0.59 -11.27
N PRO A 315 -22.08 1.66 -11.97
CA PRO A 315 -22.73 2.16 -13.17
C PRO A 315 -22.41 1.26 -14.38
N TRP A 316 -22.97 0.06 -14.41
CA TRP A 316 -22.69 -0.96 -15.44
C TRP A 316 -22.96 -0.47 -16.86
N SER A 317 -23.87 0.49 -17.05
CA SER A 317 -24.17 1.11 -18.35
C SER A 317 -22.93 1.73 -19.01
N ASP A 318 -21.98 2.20 -18.22
CA ASP A 318 -20.86 3.03 -18.68
C ASP A 318 -19.60 2.18 -18.99
N GLN A 319 -19.69 0.87 -18.78
CA GLN A 319 -18.52 -0.02 -18.65
C GLN A 319 -18.34 -0.94 -19.84
N VAL A 320 -19.31 -0.89 -20.77
CA VAL A 320 -19.22 -1.57 -22.05
C VAL A 320 -18.53 -0.63 -23.00
N LEU A 321 -17.33 -1.01 -23.45
CA LEU A 321 -16.69 -0.31 -24.56
C LEU A 321 -17.67 -0.27 -25.74
N PRO A 322 -17.90 0.89 -26.38
CA PRO A 322 -18.81 0.97 -27.50
C PRO A 322 -18.39 -0.08 -28.52
N THR A 323 -19.18 -1.15 -28.65
CA THR A 323 -18.93 -2.16 -29.65
C THR A 323 -19.02 -1.41 -30.97
N GLN A 324 -17.90 -1.28 -31.70
CA GLN A 324 -17.92 -0.65 -33.01
C GLN A 324 -18.75 -1.55 -33.92
N ILE A 325 -20.06 -1.30 -33.97
CA ILE A 325 -20.96 -1.94 -34.92
C ILE A 325 -20.56 -1.40 -36.29
N PRO A 326 -20.19 -2.25 -37.27
CA PRO A 326 -19.99 -1.82 -38.65
C PRO A 326 -21.27 -1.14 -39.15
N THR A 327 -21.15 0.13 -39.52
CA THR A 327 -22.29 1.00 -39.84
C THR A 327 -23.07 0.48 -41.05
N GLY A 328 -24.21 -0.17 -40.80
CA GLY A 328 -25.29 -0.36 -41.76
C GLY A 328 -26.38 0.68 -41.50
N SER A 329 -26.62 1.55 -42.47
CA SER A 329 -27.47 2.73 -42.42
C SER A 329 -28.92 2.48 -41.95
N GLN A 330 -29.34 3.11 -40.83
CA GLN A 330 -30.74 3.45 -40.57
C GLN A 330 -30.87 4.79 -39.78
N PRO A 331 -31.98 5.54 -39.97
CA PRO A 331 -32.14 6.92 -39.49
C PRO A 331 -32.61 7.01 -38.03
N PRO A 332 -32.39 8.16 -37.35
CA PRO A 332 -32.57 8.28 -35.91
C PRO A 332 -34.04 8.50 -35.54
N ASP A 333 -34.44 7.94 -34.39
CA ASP A 333 -35.74 8.18 -33.77
C ASP A 333 -35.59 8.71 -32.33
N ALA A 334 -36.63 9.40 -31.87
CA ALA A 334 -36.60 10.51 -30.91
C ALA A 334 -36.12 10.24 -29.47
N THR A 335 -35.50 11.29 -28.93
CA THR A 335 -34.83 11.50 -27.63
C THR A 335 -35.71 11.20 -26.40
N GLN A 336 -35.18 10.42 -25.44
CA GLN A 336 -35.62 10.41 -24.03
C GLN A 336 -34.58 11.16 -23.19
N THR A 337 -35.01 12.24 -22.53
CA THR A 337 -34.22 12.98 -21.54
C THR A 337 -34.23 12.19 -20.22
N GLN A 338 -33.10 11.58 -19.87
CA GLN A 338 -32.86 11.12 -18.50
C GLN A 338 -32.21 12.24 -17.70
N ILE A 339 -32.64 12.41 -16.46
CA ILE A 339 -32.09 13.39 -15.51
C ILE A 339 -30.78 12.79 -14.98
N PRO A 340 -29.61 13.39 -15.24
CA PRO A 340 -28.35 12.86 -14.74
C PRO A 340 -28.26 13.01 -13.23
N THR A 341 -27.83 11.93 -12.56
CA THR A 341 -27.49 11.93 -11.13
C THR A 341 -26.26 12.84 -10.95
N VAL A 342 -26.44 13.96 -10.26
CA VAL A 342 -25.38 14.94 -9.99
C VAL A 342 -24.35 14.32 -9.04
N SER A 343 -23.11 14.14 -9.50
CA SER A 343 -22.00 13.72 -8.64
C SER A 343 -21.68 14.82 -7.63
N THR A 344 -21.67 14.47 -6.34
CA THR A 344 -21.29 15.38 -5.24
C THR A 344 -19.78 15.41 -4.98
N GLN A 345 -18.98 14.68 -5.76
CA GLN A 345 -17.53 14.65 -5.60
C GLN A 345 -16.93 15.95 -6.14
N LEU A 346 -16.11 16.62 -5.31
CA LEU A 346 -15.31 17.76 -5.75
C LEU A 346 -14.09 17.26 -6.52
N VAL A 347 -13.85 17.87 -7.68
CA VAL A 347 -12.69 17.61 -8.54
C VAL A 347 -11.94 18.94 -8.72
N GLN A 348 -10.60 18.89 -8.80
CA GLN A 348 -9.83 20.08 -9.08
C GLN A 348 -9.98 20.46 -10.56
N TYR A 349 -10.28 21.72 -10.85
CA TYR A 349 -10.40 22.26 -12.20
C TYR A 349 -9.42 23.42 -12.42
N PHE A 350 -8.86 23.47 -13.62
CA PHE A 350 -8.11 24.61 -14.14
C PHE A 350 -9.01 25.39 -15.11
N ILE A 351 -9.28 26.65 -14.78
CA ILE A 351 -10.18 27.53 -15.52
C ILE A 351 -9.35 28.64 -16.16
N VAL A 352 -9.56 28.87 -17.46
CA VAL A 352 -8.85 29.87 -18.25
C VAL A 352 -9.86 30.82 -18.87
N THR A 353 -9.64 32.13 -18.78
CA THR A 353 -10.47 33.13 -19.44
C THR A 353 -10.03 33.39 -20.88
N LYS A 354 -10.91 33.95 -21.70
CA LYS A 354 -10.60 34.41 -23.05
C LYS A 354 -9.77 35.70 -22.98
N ASP A 355 -9.01 35.93 -24.04
CA ASP A 355 -8.22 37.14 -24.20
C ASP A 355 -9.08 38.41 -24.05
N GLY A 356 -8.61 39.36 -23.26
CA GLY A 356 -9.29 40.63 -23.01
C GLY A 356 -10.32 40.61 -21.87
N THR A 357 -10.51 39.49 -21.18
CA THR A 357 -11.35 39.43 -19.97
C THR A 357 -10.81 40.37 -18.89
N SER A 358 -11.62 41.32 -18.42
CA SER A 358 -11.20 42.28 -17.41
C SER A 358 -10.99 41.60 -16.05
N LEU A 359 -10.05 42.12 -15.25
CA LEU A 359 -9.80 41.64 -13.89
C LEU A 359 -11.06 41.70 -13.02
N GLU A 360 -11.88 42.75 -13.18
CA GLU A 360 -13.16 42.87 -12.47
C GLU A 360 -14.15 41.74 -12.83
N THR A 361 -14.22 41.35 -14.10
CA THR A 361 -15.07 40.23 -14.54
C THR A 361 -14.57 38.91 -13.96
N PHE A 362 -13.26 38.71 -13.96
CA PHE A 362 -12.63 37.52 -13.40
C PHE A 362 -12.80 37.42 -11.87
N ASP A 363 -12.56 38.50 -11.13
CA ASP A 363 -12.73 38.57 -9.67
C ASP A 363 -14.17 38.31 -9.25
N LYS A 364 -15.13 38.81 -10.02
CA LYS A 364 -16.55 38.53 -9.79
C LYS A 364 -16.85 37.06 -10.03
N PHE A 365 -16.38 36.50 -11.14
CA PHE A 365 -16.59 35.09 -11.49
C PHE A 365 -16.09 34.13 -10.40
N ILE A 366 -14.85 34.29 -9.93
CA ILE A 366 -14.30 33.37 -8.93
C ILE A 366 -15.06 33.45 -7.60
N LYS A 367 -15.54 34.65 -7.22
CA LYS A 367 -16.40 34.82 -6.04
C LYS A 367 -17.76 34.16 -6.21
N ASP A 368 -18.38 34.30 -7.37
CA ASP A 368 -19.69 33.70 -7.66
C ASP A 368 -19.61 32.16 -7.77
N LEU A 369 -18.47 31.63 -8.24
CA LEU A 369 -18.25 30.19 -8.43
C LEU A 369 -18.14 29.43 -7.11
N ASP A 370 -17.28 29.90 -6.20
CA ASP A 370 -16.94 29.16 -4.97
C ASP A 370 -16.59 30.06 -3.77
N GLY A 371 -16.85 31.37 -3.86
CA GLY A 371 -16.45 32.35 -2.85
C GLY A 371 -15.00 32.82 -2.97
N GLY A 372 -14.27 32.44 -4.02
CA GLY A 372 -12.88 32.80 -4.23
C GLY A 372 -11.90 31.93 -3.43
N VAL A 373 -12.26 30.68 -3.14
CA VAL A 373 -11.44 29.80 -2.26
C VAL A 373 -10.24 29.15 -2.96
N GLY A 374 -10.26 29.06 -4.30
CA GLY A 374 -9.16 28.57 -5.14
C GLY A 374 -7.99 29.54 -5.36
N ASP A 375 -6.99 29.09 -6.12
CA ASP A 375 -5.78 29.86 -6.47
C ASP A 375 -6.01 30.69 -7.75
N ALA A 376 -6.02 32.02 -7.59
CA ALA A 376 -6.18 32.98 -8.68
C ALA A 376 -4.83 33.49 -9.17
N ARG A 377 -4.54 33.25 -10.45
CA ARG A 377 -3.35 33.76 -11.13
C ARG A 377 -3.73 34.86 -12.08
N THR A 378 -3.48 36.08 -11.63
CA THR A 378 -3.79 37.27 -12.40
C THR A 378 -2.56 37.80 -13.12
N PHE A 379 -2.71 38.16 -14.39
CA PHE A 379 -1.58 38.62 -15.21
C PHE A 379 -1.77 40.03 -15.73
N ASP A 380 -0.64 40.69 -16.02
CA ASP A 380 -0.60 41.93 -16.80
C ASP A 380 -1.16 41.64 -18.20
N MET A 381 -2.35 42.18 -18.46
CA MET A 381 -3.11 41.98 -19.70
C MET A 381 -2.37 42.46 -20.96
N THR A 382 -1.31 43.27 -20.82
CA THR A 382 -0.46 43.68 -21.95
C THR A 382 0.53 42.59 -22.38
N LYS A 383 0.78 41.60 -21.52
CA LYS A 383 1.74 40.51 -21.74
C LYS A 383 1.06 39.15 -21.86
N ILE A 384 0.08 38.90 -21.00
CA ILE A 384 -0.71 37.66 -20.96
C ILE A 384 -2.17 38.09 -20.92
N PRO A 385 -2.88 38.05 -22.06
CA PRO A 385 -4.22 38.64 -22.18
C PRO A 385 -5.34 37.82 -21.53
N HIS A 386 -5.04 36.79 -20.74
CA HIS A 386 -6.02 35.95 -20.03
C HIS A 386 -5.66 35.80 -18.55
N GLN A 387 -6.60 35.26 -17.77
CA GLN A 387 -6.48 35.00 -16.34
C GLN A 387 -6.73 33.51 -16.08
N ASN A 388 -6.12 32.96 -15.02
CA ASN A 388 -6.25 31.54 -14.67
C ASN A 388 -6.76 31.37 -13.25
N TYR A 389 -7.61 30.36 -13.03
CA TYR A 389 -8.12 30.00 -11.72
C TYR A 389 -8.04 28.49 -11.50
N MET A 390 -7.61 28.06 -10.32
CA MET A 390 -7.58 26.64 -9.95
C MET A 390 -8.39 26.40 -8.69
N THR A 391 -9.41 25.56 -8.77
CA THR A 391 -10.35 25.35 -7.65
C THR A 391 -10.94 23.94 -7.61
N ASN A 392 -11.49 23.54 -6.46
CA ASN A 392 -12.19 22.27 -6.27
C ASN A 392 -13.70 22.47 -6.34
N ILE A 393 -14.32 22.01 -7.41
CA ILE A 393 -15.77 22.15 -7.66
C ILE A 393 -16.36 20.83 -8.18
N THR A 394 -17.68 20.67 -8.09
CA THR A 394 -18.37 19.51 -8.68
C THR A 394 -18.34 19.58 -10.21
N SER A 395 -18.48 18.44 -10.88
CA SER A 395 -18.54 18.41 -12.35
C SER A 395 -19.70 19.25 -12.90
N SER A 396 -20.84 19.29 -12.22
CA SER A 396 -21.97 20.14 -12.62
C SER A 396 -21.68 21.63 -12.42
N GLN A 397 -20.96 22.03 -11.37
CA GLN A 397 -20.50 23.43 -11.24
C GLN A 397 -19.54 23.80 -12.36
N ALA A 398 -18.62 22.91 -12.73
CA ALA A 398 -17.68 23.14 -13.83
C ALA A 398 -18.39 23.28 -15.19
N GLU A 399 -19.36 22.41 -15.48
CA GLU A 399 -20.19 22.49 -16.69
C GLU A 399 -21.00 23.79 -16.73
N ASN A 400 -21.65 24.15 -15.61
CA ASN A 400 -22.41 25.40 -15.51
C ASN A 400 -21.48 26.61 -15.66
N ALA A 401 -20.29 26.59 -15.06
CA ALA A 401 -19.31 27.68 -15.20
C ALA A 401 -18.98 27.93 -16.67
N LEU A 402 -18.65 26.89 -17.44
CA LEU A 402 -18.33 27.01 -18.86
C LEU A 402 -19.55 27.45 -19.70
N LYS A 403 -20.74 26.97 -19.35
CA LYS A 403 -21.99 27.28 -20.07
C LYS A 403 -22.48 28.70 -19.84
N ASP A 404 -22.40 29.18 -18.60
CA ASP A 404 -23.02 30.43 -18.16
C ASP A 404 -22.09 31.64 -18.33
N ASN A 405 -20.81 31.42 -18.64
CA ASN A 405 -19.79 32.46 -18.74
C ASN A 405 -19.07 32.41 -20.09
N ASP A 406 -19.53 33.20 -21.05
CA ASP A 406 -18.98 33.24 -22.41
C ASP A 406 -17.56 33.79 -22.51
N PHE A 407 -17.05 34.45 -21.46
CA PHE A 407 -15.66 34.89 -21.35
C PHE A 407 -14.70 33.78 -20.89
N LEU A 408 -15.18 32.57 -20.57
CA LEU A 408 -14.30 31.43 -20.30
C LEU A 408 -13.81 30.80 -21.60
N LEU A 409 -12.51 30.53 -21.67
CA LEU A 409 -11.89 29.78 -22.75
C LEU A 409 -12.01 28.28 -22.50
N ALA A 410 -11.72 27.85 -21.27
CA ALA A 410 -11.74 26.44 -20.90
C ALA A 410 -11.99 26.25 -19.39
N VAL A 411 -12.64 25.14 -19.05
CA VAL A 411 -12.77 24.60 -17.70
C VAL A 411 -12.29 23.14 -17.78
N ILE A 412 -11.06 22.90 -17.37
CA ILE A 412 -10.35 21.64 -17.61
C ILE A 412 -10.26 20.88 -16.29
N PRO A 413 -10.86 19.69 -16.16
CA PRO A 413 -10.64 18.88 -14.96
C PRO A 413 -9.16 18.50 -14.90
N ILE A 414 -8.52 18.78 -13.77
CA ILE A 414 -7.19 18.30 -13.49
C ILE A 414 -7.33 16.87 -13.00
N VAL A 415 -7.42 15.95 -13.96
CA VAL A 415 -7.33 14.53 -13.68
C VAL A 415 -5.85 14.17 -13.72
N PHE A 416 -5.18 14.29 -12.57
CA PHE A 416 -3.99 13.47 -12.38
C PHE A 416 -4.49 12.04 -12.27
N ASN A 417 -4.36 11.27 -13.36
CA ASN A 417 -4.20 9.84 -13.17
C ASN A 417 -2.94 9.73 -12.32
N GLU A 418 -3.10 9.51 -11.02
CA GLU A 418 -1.95 9.23 -10.16
C GLU A 418 -1.22 8.09 -10.82
N ASP A 419 -0.06 8.39 -11.39
CA ASP A 419 0.82 7.38 -11.90
C ASP A 419 1.39 6.66 -10.68
N ILE A 420 0.62 5.70 -10.16
CA ILE A 420 1.07 4.67 -9.21
C ILE A 420 1.95 3.65 -9.97
N GLY A 421 2.53 4.04 -11.11
CA GLY A 421 3.36 3.21 -11.97
C GLY A 421 4.80 3.06 -11.49
N ARG A 422 5.28 1.82 -11.66
CA ARG A 422 6.67 1.30 -11.67
C ARG A 422 7.48 1.35 -10.35
N SER A 423 7.42 2.43 -9.56
CA SER A 423 8.20 2.50 -8.31
C SER A 423 7.38 2.07 -7.09
N THR A 424 7.66 0.88 -6.57
CA THR A 424 7.04 0.35 -5.34
C THR A 424 7.70 0.88 -4.06
N HIS A 425 8.78 1.67 -4.18
CA HIS A 425 9.61 2.06 -3.04
C HIS A 425 8.83 2.86 -1.98
N GLY A 426 8.09 3.91 -2.38
CA GLY A 426 7.27 4.70 -1.46
C GLY A 426 6.21 3.88 -0.74
N THR A 427 5.50 2.99 -1.47
CA THR A 427 4.50 2.08 -0.91
C THR A 427 5.10 1.14 0.14
N LYS A 428 6.30 0.61 -0.11
CA LYS A 428 7.01 -0.25 0.84
C LYS A 428 7.35 0.52 2.12
N MET A 429 7.86 1.75 2.02
CA MET A 429 8.20 2.58 3.18
C MET A 429 6.97 2.92 4.01
N ALA A 430 5.88 3.34 3.35
CA ALA A 430 4.60 3.62 3.98
C ALA A 430 4.07 2.39 4.73
N THR A 431 4.18 1.21 4.12
CA THR A 431 3.73 -0.06 4.73
C THR A 431 4.58 -0.45 5.94
N ILE A 432 5.90 -0.29 5.88
CA ILE A 432 6.79 -0.56 7.03
C ILE A 432 6.47 0.40 8.18
N ALA A 433 6.22 1.68 7.90
CA ALA A 433 5.97 2.66 8.94
C ALA A 433 4.59 2.45 9.60
N GLY A 434 3.52 2.35 8.80
CA GLY A 434 2.14 2.35 9.30
C GLY A 434 1.17 1.38 8.62
N GLY A 435 1.67 0.38 7.89
CA GLY A 435 0.82 -0.64 7.29
C GLY A 435 0.12 -1.52 8.34
N LYS A 436 -1.10 -1.97 8.03
CA LYS A 436 -1.92 -2.71 8.99
C LYS A 436 -1.31 -4.05 9.46
N ILE A 437 -0.64 -4.77 8.56
CA ILE A 437 -0.08 -6.12 8.85
C ILE A 437 1.41 -6.04 9.20
N HIS A 438 2.18 -5.25 8.45
CA HIS A 438 3.64 -5.20 8.53
C HIS A 438 4.17 -3.88 9.12
N GLY A 439 3.29 -2.96 9.51
CA GLY A 439 3.68 -1.65 10.02
C GLY A 439 4.13 -1.69 11.47
N ILE A 440 5.13 -0.86 11.78
CA ILE A 440 5.59 -0.66 13.16
C ILE A 440 4.53 0.12 13.98
N ALA A 441 3.86 1.09 13.36
CA ALA A 441 2.76 1.85 13.96
C ALA A 441 1.48 1.70 13.13
N PRO A 442 0.78 0.54 13.19
CA PRO A 442 -0.35 0.22 12.30
C PRO A 442 -1.58 1.13 12.46
N ASN A 443 -1.62 1.95 13.52
CA ASN A 443 -2.67 2.93 13.78
C ASN A 443 -2.26 4.37 13.43
N ALA A 444 -1.08 4.59 12.86
CA ALA A 444 -0.64 5.91 12.46
C ALA A 444 -1.33 6.35 11.16
N ASP A 445 -1.83 7.58 11.13
CA ASP A 445 -2.29 8.22 9.90
C ASP A 445 -1.09 8.52 8.99
N LEU A 446 -1.17 8.14 7.71
CA LEU A 446 -0.12 8.39 6.73
C LEU A 446 -0.51 9.53 5.79
N PHE A 447 0.39 10.51 5.64
CA PHE A 447 0.33 11.55 4.60
C PHE A 447 1.47 11.29 3.61
N LEU A 448 1.13 11.02 2.35
CA LEU A 448 2.08 10.57 1.34
C LEU A 448 2.39 11.71 0.37
N VAL A 449 3.67 12.02 0.19
CA VAL A 449 4.13 13.06 -0.74
C VAL A 449 5.09 12.44 -1.74
N LYS A 450 4.73 12.52 -3.02
CA LYS A 450 5.53 11.98 -4.13
C LYS A 450 6.57 13.01 -4.58
N THR A 451 7.79 12.91 -4.04
CA THR A 451 8.91 13.77 -4.45
C THR A 451 9.67 13.21 -5.64
N THR A 452 9.58 11.91 -5.89
CA THR A 452 10.27 11.21 -6.98
C THR A 452 9.26 10.41 -7.79
N GLY A 453 9.48 10.30 -9.09
CA GLY A 453 8.62 9.51 -9.97
C GLY A 453 9.00 9.68 -11.42
N ASN A 454 8.39 8.87 -12.27
CA ASN A 454 8.46 9.07 -13.70
C ASN A 454 7.83 10.41 -14.05
N PHE A 455 8.51 11.17 -14.90
CA PHE A 455 7.96 12.40 -15.44
C PHE A 455 6.75 12.02 -16.29
N ASN A 456 5.56 12.43 -15.86
CA ASN A 456 4.33 12.22 -16.62
C ASN A 456 4.42 13.06 -17.90
N ARG A 457 4.80 12.42 -19.01
CA ARG A 457 4.89 13.06 -20.34
C ARG A 457 3.52 13.25 -20.99
N GLY A 458 2.43 12.92 -20.30
CA GLY A 458 1.12 12.76 -20.91
C GLY A 458 1.00 11.43 -21.67
N PRO A 459 -0.09 11.22 -22.42
CA PRO A 459 -0.23 10.05 -23.28
C PRO A 459 0.90 10.05 -24.31
N SER A 460 1.54 8.89 -24.48
CA SER A 460 2.47 8.66 -25.58
C SER A 460 1.77 8.91 -26.91
N THR A 461 2.43 9.62 -27.82
CA THR A 461 1.95 9.70 -29.20
C THR A 461 2.02 8.32 -29.87
N GLU A 462 1.15 8.04 -30.85
CA GLU A 462 1.23 6.77 -31.62
C GLU A 462 2.63 6.53 -32.20
N GLN A 463 3.32 7.62 -32.56
CA GLN A 463 4.70 7.60 -33.04
C GLN A 463 5.67 7.17 -31.92
N GLU A 464 5.54 7.70 -30.70
CA GLU A 464 6.35 7.30 -29.54
C GLU A 464 6.16 5.83 -29.19
N GLU A 465 4.92 5.35 -29.17
CA GLU A 465 4.61 3.93 -28.93
C GLU A 465 5.15 3.03 -30.05
N ARG A 466 5.18 3.52 -31.29
CA ARG A 466 5.76 2.81 -32.42
C ARG A 466 7.28 2.75 -32.30
N GLU A 467 7.93 3.86 -31.96
CA GLU A 467 9.38 3.93 -31.78
C GLU A 467 9.86 3.08 -30.58
N GLU A 468 9.08 3.01 -29.49
CA GLU A 468 9.34 2.11 -28.36
C GLU A 468 9.20 0.64 -28.78
N ARG A 469 8.13 0.28 -29.53
CA ARG A 469 7.93 -1.09 -30.05
C ARG A 469 9.02 -1.52 -31.02
N GLU A 470 9.48 -0.61 -31.88
CA GLU A 470 10.54 -0.86 -32.85
C GLU A 470 11.94 -0.84 -32.18
N GLY A 471 12.04 -0.49 -30.89
CA GLY A 471 13.31 -0.32 -30.17
C GLY A 471 14.18 0.81 -30.74
N THR A 472 13.60 1.68 -31.59
CA THR A 472 14.29 2.79 -32.25
C THR A 472 14.34 4.03 -31.38
N ARG A 473 13.49 4.10 -30.35
CA ARG A 473 13.59 5.07 -29.27
C ARG A 473 13.63 4.34 -27.94
N PHE A 474 14.79 4.38 -27.30
CA PHE A 474 14.84 4.25 -25.85
C PHE A 474 14.21 5.52 -25.30
N ILE A 475 12.93 5.44 -24.94
CA ILE A 475 12.38 6.37 -23.97
C ILE A 475 13.09 5.98 -22.69
N GLU A 476 14.27 6.57 -22.44
CA GLU A 476 14.74 6.67 -21.08
C GLU A 476 13.58 7.37 -20.36
N ASP A 477 12.87 6.60 -19.54
CA ASP A 477 12.21 7.07 -18.32
C ASP A 477 13.32 7.82 -17.57
N SER A 478 13.61 9.03 -18.04
CA SER A 478 14.77 9.77 -17.61
C SER A 478 14.47 10.08 -16.17
N ASN A 479 15.22 9.46 -15.27
CA ASN A 479 15.28 9.85 -13.87
C ASN A 479 15.68 11.32 -13.86
N HIS A 480 14.68 12.20 -13.94
CA HIS A 480 14.92 13.62 -13.88
C HIS A 480 15.46 13.88 -12.48
N PRO A 481 16.55 14.67 -12.36
CA PRO A 481 17.00 15.09 -11.06
C PRO A 481 15.82 15.78 -10.35
N LEU A 482 15.81 15.71 -9.03
CA LEU A 482 14.82 16.41 -8.23
C LEU A 482 14.77 17.88 -8.64
N GLN A 483 13.59 18.33 -9.06
CA GLN A 483 13.38 19.71 -9.47
C GLN A 483 13.17 20.56 -8.22
N PRO A 484 13.96 21.63 -7.99
CA PRO A 484 13.86 22.43 -6.78
C PRO A 484 12.44 22.93 -6.51
N GLY A 485 11.74 23.45 -7.52
CA GLY A 485 10.36 23.95 -7.36
C GLY A 485 9.37 22.85 -6.96
N ALA A 486 9.45 21.67 -7.58
CA ALA A 486 8.58 20.55 -7.21
C ALA A 486 8.87 20.03 -5.79
N LEU A 487 10.15 20.04 -5.38
CA LEU A 487 10.52 19.71 -4.01
C LEU A 487 10.04 20.77 -3.02
N GLU A 488 10.15 22.06 -3.35
CA GLU A 488 9.64 23.15 -2.54
C GLU A 488 8.13 23.03 -2.33
N ASP A 489 7.36 22.81 -3.40
CA ASP A 489 5.91 22.56 -3.32
C ASP A 489 5.59 21.34 -2.45
N SER A 490 6.36 20.25 -2.59
CA SER A 490 6.22 19.04 -1.78
C SER A 490 6.46 19.31 -0.29
N LEU A 491 7.52 20.06 0.03
CA LEU A 491 7.85 20.42 1.41
C LEU A 491 6.83 21.39 2.00
N ASN A 492 6.31 22.32 1.21
CA ASN A 492 5.23 23.22 1.62
C ASN A 492 3.94 22.47 1.89
N ALA A 493 3.57 21.49 1.05
CA ALA A 493 2.41 20.63 1.31
C ALA A 493 2.53 19.88 2.65
N VAL A 494 3.74 19.42 3.01
CA VAL A 494 3.99 18.83 4.35
C VAL A 494 3.82 19.86 5.45
N ARG A 495 4.35 21.08 5.29
CA ARG A 495 4.20 22.17 6.27
C ARG A 495 2.72 22.49 6.50
N ASP A 496 1.98 22.72 5.43
CA ASP A 496 0.59 23.13 5.48
C ASP A 496 -0.28 22.07 6.16
N HIS A 497 -0.12 20.81 5.78
CA HIS A 497 -0.84 19.69 6.41
C HIS A 497 -0.55 19.59 7.92
N ILE A 498 0.70 19.74 8.34
CA ILE A 498 1.06 19.72 9.77
C ILE A 498 0.45 20.92 10.50
N LEU A 499 0.56 22.12 9.95
CA LEU A 499 0.00 23.34 10.55
C LEU A 499 -1.53 23.27 10.66
N GLU A 500 -2.21 22.70 9.67
CA GLU A 500 -3.65 22.45 9.71
C GLU A 500 -4.03 21.48 10.83
N ARG A 501 -3.30 20.38 10.99
CA ARG A 501 -3.51 19.45 12.11
C ARG A 501 -3.29 20.12 13.46
N LEU A 502 -2.24 20.95 13.59
CA LEU A 502 -1.95 21.68 14.83
C LEU A 502 -3.01 22.74 15.17
N LYS A 503 -3.66 23.36 14.16
CA LYS A 503 -4.80 24.26 14.39
C LYS A 503 -5.99 23.53 15.02
N VAL A 504 -6.23 22.29 14.62
CA VAL A 504 -7.33 21.46 15.14
C VAL A 504 -6.97 20.83 16.49
N ASN A 505 -5.74 20.34 16.62
CA ASN A 505 -5.21 19.70 17.81
C ASN A 505 -3.76 20.19 18.08
N PRO A 506 -3.57 21.14 19.02
CA PRO A 506 -2.24 21.67 19.35
C PRO A 506 -1.25 20.62 19.86
N ASP A 507 -1.74 19.49 20.38
CA ASP A 507 -0.92 18.40 20.89
C ASP A 507 -0.59 17.36 19.82
N ALA A 508 -1.10 17.52 18.58
CA ALA A 508 -0.81 16.61 17.49
C ALA A 508 0.70 16.50 17.23
N LYS A 509 1.17 15.27 17.02
CA LYS A 509 2.57 14.97 16.70
C LYS A 509 2.67 14.46 15.27
N SER A 510 3.77 14.81 14.60
CA SER A 510 4.06 14.39 13.23
C SER A 510 5.49 13.88 13.14
N VAL A 511 5.69 12.84 12.34
CA VAL A 511 6.99 12.28 12.01
C VAL A 511 7.15 12.33 10.49
N ILE A 512 8.24 12.90 10.02
CA ILE A 512 8.57 12.98 8.59
C ILE A 512 9.61 11.92 8.28
N ASN A 513 9.30 10.96 7.42
CA ASN A 513 10.25 9.95 6.95
C ASN A 513 10.74 10.26 5.53
N MET A 514 12.05 10.42 5.34
CA MET A 514 12.69 10.63 4.05
C MET A 514 13.67 9.48 3.75
N SER A 515 13.15 8.44 3.08
CA SER A 515 13.91 7.23 2.74
C SER A 515 14.75 7.35 1.45
N TRP A 516 15.31 8.53 1.16
CA TRP A 516 16.05 8.84 -0.07
C TRP A 516 17.16 9.88 0.17
N GLY A 517 18.02 10.10 -0.81
CA GLY A 517 19.05 11.15 -0.77
C GLY A 517 19.63 11.45 -2.15
N VAL A 518 20.21 12.64 -2.31
CA VAL A 518 20.84 13.12 -3.54
C VAL A 518 22.26 13.56 -3.23
N GLN A 519 23.22 13.12 -4.06
CA GLN A 519 24.59 13.60 -3.96
C GLN A 519 24.67 15.10 -4.29
N LEU A 520 25.51 15.84 -3.56
CA LEU A 520 25.73 17.26 -3.79
C LEU A 520 26.20 17.53 -5.23
N ASP A 521 27.08 16.67 -5.77
CA ASP A 521 27.60 16.76 -7.15
C ASP A 521 26.59 16.30 -8.22
N ARG A 522 25.48 15.67 -7.84
CA ARG A 522 24.37 15.24 -8.72
C ARG A 522 23.11 16.08 -8.55
N GLY A 523 23.29 17.38 -8.31
CA GLY A 523 22.18 18.33 -8.14
C GLY A 523 21.66 18.43 -6.71
N GLY A 524 22.30 17.81 -5.72
CA GLY A 524 21.96 18.04 -4.32
C GLY A 524 22.27 19.47 -3.86
N ALA A 525 23.33 20.10 -4.40
CA ALA A 525 23.77 21.43 -4.01
C ALA A 525 22.68 22.52 -4.19
N ILE A 526 21.88 22.43 -5.27
CA ILE A 526 20.80 23.39 -5.54
C ILE A 526 19.61 23.22 -4.58
N LEU A 527 19.53 22.10 -3.86
CA LEU A 527 18.46 21.80 -2.90
C LEU A 527 18.83 22.18 -1.46
N GLU A 528 20.10 22.51 -1.19
CA GLU A 528 20.59 22.76 0.17
C GLU A 528 19.82 23.89 0.87
N ASN A 529 19.56 24.99 0.17
CA ASN A 529 18.83 26.12 0.76
C ASN A 529 17.38 25.72 1.12
N LEU A 530 16.72 24.91 0.29
CA LEU A 530 15.36 24.42 0.55
C LEU A 530 15.34 23.53 1.81
N PHE A 531 16.26 22.57 1.90
CA PHE A 531 16.37 21.72 3.07
C PHE A 531 16.76 22.47 4.33
N HIS A 532 17.66 23.44 4.23
CA HIS A 532 18.04 24.28 5.36
C HIS A 532 16.80 24.99 5.94
N GLN A 533 16.04 25.68 5.09
CA GLN A 533 14.82 26.37 5.52
C GLN A 533 13.76 25.41 6.06
N PHE A 534 13.61 24.23 5.44
CA PHE A 534 12.68 23.22 5.90
C PHE A 534 13.06 22.65 7.26
N PHE A 535 14.33 22.31 7.48
CA PHE A 535 14.76 21.73 8.73
C PHE A 535 14.82 22.73 9.89
N THR A 536 15.18 23.99 9.62
CA THR A 536 15.00 25.07 10.61
C THR A 536 13.56 25.15 11.08
N TRP A 537 12.59 25.14 10.15
CA TRP A 537 11.17 25.13 10.49
C TRP A 537 10.77 23.87 11.28
N THR A 538 11.27 22.67 10.92
CA THR A 538 10.96 21.45 11.70
C THR A 538 11.51 21.52 13.11
N GLU A 539 12.71 22.09 13.31
CA GLU A 539 13.31 22.25 14.63
C GLU A 539 12.52 23.24 15.49
N GLU A 540 12.13 24.40 14.92
CA GLU A 540 11.30 25.41 15.59
C GLU A 540 9.94 24.84 16.05
N ASN A 541 9.39 23.89 15.29
CA ASN A 541 8.09 23.26 15.58
C ASN A 541 8.21 21.89 16.27
N LYS A 542 9.42 21.48 16.69
CA LYS A 542 9.69 20.18 17.33
C LYS A 542 9.17 18.97 16.54
N ILE A 543 9.27 19.02 15.21
CA ILE A 543 8.86 17.95 14.31
C ILE A 543 10.03 16.98 14.11
N THR A 544 9.80 15.69 14.36
CA THR A 544 10.82 14.67 14.15
C THR A 544 11.00 14.35 12.67
N VAL A 545 12.25 14.38 12.20
CA VAL A 545 12.61 13.96 10.84
C VAL A 545 13.47 12.71 10.92
N VAL A 546 13.14 11.69 10.14
CA VAL A 546 13.89 10.43 10.04
C VAL A 546 14.43 10.28 8.63
N LEU A 547 15.75 10.11 8.51
CA LEU A 547 16.46 10.03 7.23
C LEU A 547 17.11 8.66 7.07
N ALA A 548 17.04 8.09 5.87
CA ALA A 548 17.90 6.97 5.51
C ALA A 548 19.35 7.44 5.31
N ALA A 549 20.33 6.71 5.85
CA ALA A 549 21.74 7.04 5.67
C ALA A 549 22.21 6.97 4.21
N GLY A 550 21.69 5.98 3.45
CA GLY A 550 22.14 5.66 2.10
C GLY A 550 22.76 4.26 2.02
N ASN A 551 22.80 3.70 0.81
CA ASN A 551 23.18 2.31 0.55
C ASN A 551 24.51 2.18 -0.21
N THR A 552 25.36 3.22 -0.15
CA THR A 552 26.68 3.21 -0.77
C THR A 552 27.74 3.63 0.25
N ALA A 553 28.60 2.70 0.65
CA ALA A 553 29.63 2.94 1.67
C ALA A 553 30.68 3.99 1.26
N SER A 554 30.92 4.15 -0.05
CA SER A 554 31.83 5.18 -0.58
C SER A 554 31.23 6.58 -0.61
N GLU A 555 29.92 6.69 -0.37
CA GLU A 555 29.20 7.96 -0.40
C GLU A 555 28.84 8.38 1.02
N GLN A 556 29.58 9.34 1.56
CA GLN A 556 29.50 9.74 2.98
C GLN A 556 28.28 10.64 3.24
N LEU A 557 27.83 10.73 4.50
CA LEU A 557 26.65 11.54 4.84
C LEU A 557 26.80 13.02 4.47
N HIS A 558 28.01 13.60 4.64
CA HIS A 558 28.26 15.01 4.31
C HIS A 558 28.18 15.34 2.82
N THR A 559 28.26 14.34 1.93
CA THR A 559 28.23 14.53 0.48
C THR A 559 26.82 14.48 -0.09
N LYS A 560 25.78 14.35 0.76
CA LYS A 560 24.39 14.17 0.34
C LYS A 560 23.42 15.05 1.08
N VAL A 561 22.32 15.39 0.40
CA VAL A 561 21.13 15.96 1.00
C VAL A 561 19.98 14.95 0.96
N PRO A 562 19.15 14.87 2.01
CA PRO A 562 19.17 15.71 3.21
C PRO A 562 20.18 15.29 4.30
N GLN A 563 20.93 14.20 4.13
CA GLN A 563 21.73 13.57 5.20
C GLN A 563 22.73 14.50 5.89
N LYS A 564 23.38 15.42 5.15
CA LYS A 564 24.35 16.36 5.71
C LYS A 564 23.79 17.29 6.80
N PHE A 565 22.47 17.46 6.86
CA PHE A 565 21.82 18.34 7.84
C PHE A 565 21.64 17.68 9.21
N GLY A 566 21.80 16.35 9.32
CA GLY A 566 21.85 15.69 10.62
C GLY A 566 23.04 16.17 11.42
N THR A 567 22.82 16.63 12.65
CA THR A 567 23.88 16.96 13.61
C THR A 567 23.70 16.13 14.88
N PRO A 568 24.67 16.04 15.79
CA PRO A 568 24.46 15.33 17.05
C PRO A 568 23.30 15.88 17.89
N THR A 569 22.93 17.16 17.74
CA THR A 569 22.05 17.87 18.68
C THR A 569 20.68 18.28 18.13
N ASN A 570 20.47 18.25 16.82
CA ASN A 570 19.15 18.59 16.26
C ASN A 570 18.18 17.41 16.22
N GLY A 571 16.90 17.68 15.94
CA GLY A 571 15.81 16.70 15.90
C GLY A 571 15.82 15.72 14.70
N ILE A 572 16.87 15.72 13.87
CA ILE A 572 17.01 14.84 12.72
C ILE A 572 17.62 13.50 13.14
N ILE A 573 16.96 12.39 12.83
CA ILE A 573 17.40 11.03 13.12
C ILE A 573 17.89 10.38 11.83
N THR A 574 19.21 10.25 11.66
CA THR A 574 19.78 9.52 10.52
C THR A 574 19.98 8.06 10.87
N VAL A 575 19.49 7.16 10.02
CA VAL A 575 19.37 5.73 10.32
C VAL A 575 20.23 4.87 9.39
N GLY A 576 21.17 4.15 9.98
CA GLY A 576 21.97 3.12 9.33
C GLY A 576 21.29 1.75 9.34
N GLY A 577 21.83 0.80 8.59
CA GLY A 577 21.26 -0.53 8.49
C GLY A 577 22.03 -1.59 9.28
N VAL A 578 21.30 -2.58 9.82
CA VAL A 578 21.87 -3.85 10.30
C VAL A 578 21.26 -5.05 9.59
N LYS A 579 22.01 -6.15 9.57
CA LYS A 579 21.54 -7.46 9.15
C LYS A 579 20.75 -8.13 10.29
N GLN A 580 20.14 -9.28 9.98
CA GLN A 580 19.36 -10.05 10.96
C GLN A 580 20.19 -10.49 12.18
N ASP A 581 21.48 -10.76 12.01
CA ASP A 581 22.42 -11.12 13.09
C ASP A 581 22.88 -9.91 13.93
N GLY A 582 22.36 -8.72 13.63
CA GLY A 582 22.73 -7.47 14.30
C GLY A 582 24.03 -6.84 13.81
N THR A 583 24.75 -7.46 12.86
CA THR A 583 25.95 -6.86 12.27
C THR A 583 25.61 -5.73 11.31
N LEU A 584 26.58 -4.85 11.04
CA LEU A 584 26.39 -3.73 10.11
C LEU A 584 25.98 -4.21 8.72
N TYR A 585 24.94 -3.59 8.16
CA TYR A 585 24.70 -3.61 6.71
C TYR A 585 25.79 -2.76 6.05
N THR A 586 26.86 -3.41 5.59
CA THR A 586 28.08 -2.75 5.12
C THR A 586 27.93 -1.73 3.98
N PRO A 587 26.87 -1.77 3.14
CA PRO A 587 26.61 -0.68 2.20
C PRO A 587 26.10 0.61 2.85
N THR A 588 25.78 0.63 4.15
CA THR A 588 25.39 1.85 4.87
C THR A 588 26.39 2.97 4.63
N SER A 589 25.92 4.11 4.15
CA SER A 589 26.72 5.32 3.98
C SER A 589 27.23 5.84 5.33
N PRO A 590 28.55 5.96 5.53
CA PRO A 590 29.12 6.27 6.83
C PRO A 590 29.11 7.77 7.13
N GLU A 591 29.05 8.10 8.42
CA GLU A 591 29.46 9.43 8.90
C GLU A 591 30.98 9.57 8.87
N VAL A 592 31.47 10.81 8.80
CA VAL A 592 32.90 11.12 8.90
C VAL A 592 33.09 12.10 10.05
N PRO A 593 33.87 11.74 11.09
CA PRO A 593 34.11 12.62 12.23
C PRO A 593 34.58 14.02 11.80
N GLY A 594 33.93 15.05 12.34
CA GLY A 594 34.24 16.45 12.03
C GLY A 594 33.65 17.00 10.73
N GLN A 595 32.96 16.18 9.94
CA GLN A 595 32.20 16.62 8.75
C GLN A 595 30.71 16.74 9.07
N SER A 596 29.94 17.39 8.18
CA SER A 596 28.49 17.49 8.30
C SER A 596 27.78 16.13 8.21
N GLY A 597 26.57 16.00 8.73
CA GLY A 597 25.85 14.73 8.75
C GLY A 597 26.35 13.79 9.84
N SER A 598 25.47 13.44 10.76
CA SER A 598 25.72 12.47 11.82
C SER A 598 24.82 11.24 11.68
N MET A 599 25.37 10.08 12.01
CA MET A 599 24.60 8.86 12.25
C MET A 599 23.97 8.94 13.63
N THR A 600 22.69 8.55 13.76
CA THR A 600 22.00 8.59 15.06
C THR A 600 21.84 7.20 15.66
N VAL A 601 21.27 6.27 14.89
CA VAL A 601 20.97 4.89 15.31
C VAL A 601 20.98 3.96 14.10
N TYR A 602 20.82 2.66 14.35
CA TYR A 602 20.68 1.64 13.33
C TYR A 602 19.36 0.87 13.48
N ALA A 603 18.86 0.32 12.38
CA ALA A 603 17.67 -0.53 12.38
C ALA A 603 17.78 -1.65 11.33
N PRO A 604 16.94 -2.70 11.40
CA PRO A 604 16.94 -3.78 10.41
C PRO A 604 16.83 -3.24 8.98
N ALA A 605 17.76 -3.66 8.13
CA ALA A 605 17.87 -3.19 6.75
C ALA A 605 17.98 -4.31 5.73
N VAL A 606 18.15 -5.57 6.15
CA VAL A 606 18.29 -6.71 5.23
C VAL A 606 17.12 -7.65 5.44
N ASP A 607 16.57 -8.15 4.32
CA ASP A 607 15.45 -9.07 4.29
C ASP A 607 14.22 -8.57 5.06
N VAL A 608 13.90 -7.29 4.90
CA VAL A 608 12.73 -6.67 5.53
C VAL A 608 11.49 -7.04 4.74
N VAL A 609 10.49 -7.59 5.44
CA VAL A 609 9.24 -8.03 4.82
C VAL A 609 8.40 -6.83 4.40
N VAL A 610 8.05 -6.79 3.11
CA VAL A 610 7.22 -5.72 2.50
C VAL A 610 6.20 -6.32 1.53
N PRO A 611 5.04 -5.68 1.33
CA PRO A 611 4.09 -6.14 0.32
C PRO A 611 4.65 -5.98 -1.10
N GLY A 612 4.56 -7.04 -1.92
CA GLY A 612 4.90 -7.03 -3.34
C GLY A 612 5.57 -8.32 -3.83
N PRO A 613 5.77 -8.52 -5.14
CA PRO A 613 6.46 -9.70 -5.66
C PRO A 613 7.91 -9.75 -5.13
N GLY A 614 8.30 -10.86 -4.48
CA GLY A 614 9.61 -11.00 -3.85
C GLY A 614 9.71 -10.26 -2.51
N ASN A 615 8.85 -10.63 -1.56
CA ASN A 615 8.52 -10.02 -0.25
C ASN A 615 9.67 -9.55 0.67
N LEU A 616 10.94 -9.65 0.29
CA LEU A 616 12.09 -9.21 1.07
C LEU A 616 12.79 -8.06 0.34
N ASP A 617 12.99 -6.95 1.04
CA ASP A 617 13.72 -5.79 0.53
C ASP A 617 14.88 -5.42 1.44
N THR A 618 15.89 -4.78 0.87
CA THR A 618 17.16 -4.48 1.55
C THR A 618 17.59 -3.04 1.31
N GLY A 619 17.83 -2.30 2.40
CA GLY A 619 18.36 -0.95 2.38
C GLY A 619 18.12 -0.15 3.66
N THR A 620 18.84 0.96 3.77
CA THR A 620 18.66 1.96 4.84
C THR A 620 17.34 2.71 4.72
N SER A 621 16.68 2.67 3.55
CA SER A 621 15.31 3.15 3.37
C SER A 621 14.34 2.45 4.30
N GLN A 622 14.41 1.11 4.37
CA GLN A 622 13.61 0.26 5.25
C GLN A 622 13.94 0.55 6.72
N ALA A 623 15.22 0.67 7.04
CA ALA A 623 15.68 1.02 8.39
C ALA A 623 15.09 2.36 8.86
N ALA A 624 15.11 3.40 8.01
CA ALA A 624 14.49 4.69 8.29
C ALA A 624 12.97 4.57 8.49
N ALA A 625 12.27 3.81 7.65
CA ALA A 625 10.82 3.60 7.79
C ALA A 625 10.46 2.89 9.10
N ILE A 626 11.26 1.91 9.54
CA ILE A 626 11.11 1.26 10.85
C ILE A 626 11.21 2.29 11.98
N VAL A 627 12.23 3.14 11.94
CA VAL A 627 12.45 4.18 12.96
C VAL A 627 11.36 5.27 12.90
N GLY A 628 10.88 5.62 11.71
CA GLY A 628 9.75 6.53 11.53
C GLY A 628 8.46 6.01 12.17
N GLY A 629 8.13 4.74 11.93
CA GLY A 629 7.01 4.07 12.62
C GLY A 629 7.24 3.97 14.12
N LEU A 630 8.47 3.71 14.57
CA LEU A 630 8.81 3.62 15.99
C LEU A 630 8.64 4.96 16.72
N ALA A 631 9.04 6.07 16.10
CA ALA A 631 8.81 7.41 16.63
C ALA A 631 7.32 7.72 16.76
N ALA A 632 6.51 7.35 15.74
CA ALA A 632 5.06 7.50 15.80
C ALA A 632 4.43 6.65 16.92
N TYR A 633 4.91 5.41 17.08
CA TYR A 633 4.52 4.53 18.19
C TYR A 633 4.82 5.19 19.55
N PHE A 634 6.02 5.72 19.76
CA PHE A 634 6.38 6.37 21.03
C PHE A 634 5.57 7.64 21.31
N TYR A 635 5.26 8.45 20.29
CA TYR A 635 4.35 9.59 20.48
C TYR A 635 2.93 9.17 20.91
N SER A 636 2.50 7.97 20.54
CA SER A 636 1.16 7.47 20.91
C SER A 636 1.06 6.92 22.34
N LEU A 637 2.18 6.81 23.06
CA LEU A 637 2.24 6.21 24.39
C LEU A 637 2.28 7.27 25.51
N PRO A 638 1.13 7.62 26.10
CA PRO A 638 1.11 8.56 27.21
C PRO A 638 1.91 7.99 28.39
N GLY A 639 2.84 8.80 28.91
CA GLY A 639 3.61 8.44 30.11
C GLY A 639 4.78 7.52 29.87
N VAL A 640 5.22 7.28 28.61
CA VAL A 640 6.50 6.60 28.39
C VAL A 640 7.63 7.36 29.11
N ALA A 641 7.57 8.70 29.12
CA ALA A 641 8.41 9.59 29.92
C ALA A 641 8.48 9.28 31.44
N LEU A 642 7.39 8.76 32.02
CA LEU A 642 7.26 8.54 33.47
C LEU A 642 7.97 7.26 33.96
N LEU A 643 8.55 6.48 33.05
CA LEU A 643 9.22 5.21 33.35
C LEU A 643 10.75 5.34 33.49
N HIS A 644 11.32 6.57 33.38
CA HIS A 644 12.75 6.75 33.08
C HIS A 644 13.62 7.34 34.20
N THR A 645 14.91 7.05 34.04
CA THR A 645 16.05 7.74 34.65
C THR A 645 15.99 9.25 34.37
N PRO A 646 16.32 10.14 35.34
CA PRO A 646 16.20 11.60 35.19
C PRO A 646 16.98 12.25 34.03
N THR A 647 17.80 11.48 33.30
CA THR A 647 18.69 11.95 32.24
C THR A 647 18.17 11.68 30.84
N VAL A 648 17.13 10.86 30.67
CA VAL A 648 16.55 10.56 29.35
C VAL A 648 15.33 11.45 29.12
N PRO A 649 15.32 12.31 28.09
CA PRO A 649 14.20 13.21 27.83
C PRO A 649 12.98 12.42 27.34
N ALA A 650 11.79 12.97 27.57
CA ALA A 650 10.56 12.41 27.01
C ALA A 650 10.53 12.53 25.46
N PRO A 651 9.74 11.69 24.75
CA PRO A 651 9.65 11.80 23.29
C PRO A 651 9.20 13.17 22.77
N ASP A 652 8.31 13.86 23.49
CA ASP A 652 7.82 15.21 23.18
C ASP A 652 8.81 16.33 23.51
N GLU A 653 9.78 16.05 24.37
CA GLU A 653 10.90 16.93 24.67
C GLU A 653 12.02 16.78 23.63
N ASN A 654 12.45 15.54 23.37
CA ASN A 654 13.50 15.22 22.41
C ASN A 654 13.44 13.73 21.96
N MET A 655 12.60 13.45 20.95
CA MET A 655 12.46 12.11 20.35
C MET A 655 13.78 11.45 19.93
N LYS A 656 14.74 12.25 19.44
CA LYS A 656 16.03 11.71 19.00
C LYS A 656 16.85 11.17 20.16
N GLU A 657 17.04 11.97 21.20
CA GLU A 657 17.78 11.54 22.39
C GLU A 657 17.04 10.43 23.12
N PHE A 658 15.70 10.43 23.11
CA PHE A 658 14.92 9.30 23.59
C PHE A 658 15.26 8.00 22.83
N ILE A 659 15.12 7.99 21.50
CA ILE A 659 15.41 6.79 20.67
C ILE A 659 16.87 6.34 20.84
N LYS A 660 17.81 7.28 20.83
CA LYS A 660 19.24 7.00 20.98
C LYS A 660 19.57 6.41 22.35
N SER A 661 18.98 6.94 23.42
CA SER A 661 19.20 6.45 24.79
C SER A 661 18.68 5.02 24.98
N HIS A 662 17.67 4.63 24.23
CA HIS A 662 17.06 3.28 24.28
C HIS A 662 17.62 2.29 23.24
N ALA A 663 18.52 2.74 22.38
CA ALA A 663 19.19 1.87 21.43
C ALA A 663 20.41 1.20 22.10
N TRP A 664 20.73 -0.03 21.67
CA TRP A 664 21.92 -0.72 22.18
C TRP A 664 22.60 -1.57 21.11
N THR A 665 23.89 -1.82 21.31
CA THR A 665 24.68 -2.66 20.43
C THR A 665 24.35 -4.15 20.62
N ARG A 666 23.88 -4.82 19.56
CA ARG A 666 23.40 -6.22 19.61
C ARG A 666 24.47 -7.29 19.33
N VAL A 667 25.67 -6.88 18.97
CA VAL A 667 26.79 -7.77 18.63
C VAL A 667 27.99 -7.51 19.53
N PRO A 668 28.86 -8.50 19.79
CA PRO A 668 30.09 -8.29 20.54
C PRO A 668 31.02 -7.27 19.87
N LEU A 669 31.67 -6.43 20.67
CA LEU A 669 32.74 -5.52 20.25
C LEU A 669 34.09 -6.27 20.21
N PRO A 670 35.08 -5.86 19.38
CA PRO A 670 35.08 -4.67 18.52
C PRO A 670 34.39 -4.89 17.17
N LEU A 671 33.78 -3.83 16.65
CA LEU A 671 33.26 -3.80 15.28
C LEU A 671 34.41 -3.67 14.27
N ILE A 672 34.26 -4.25 13.09
CA ILE A 672 35.21 -4.10 11.99
C ILE A 672 35.03 -2.70 11.38
N ASN A 673 36.06 -1.85 11.42
CA ASN A 673 36.09 -0.48 10.87
C ASN A 673 35.17 0.53 11.62
N PRO A 674 35.44 1.86 11.57
CA PRO A 674 35.64 2.76 12.73
C PRO A 674 34.43 3.10 13.61
N LEU A 675 33.36 2.31 13.61
CA LEU A 675 32.20 2.51 14.46
C LEU A 675 32.55 2.23 15.93
N SER A 676 32.37 3.24 16.79
CA SER A 676 32.50 3.09 18.24
C SER A 676 31.32 2.36 18.87
N SER A 677 30.15 2.39 18.23
CA SER A 677 28.94 1.66 18.62
C SER A 677 28.06 1.34 17.42
N LEU A 678 27.18 0.35 17.56
CA LEU A 678 26.16 -0.04 16.57
C LEU A 678 24.80 -0.08 17.26
N ASP A 679 24.34 1.10 17.69
CA ASP A 679 23.16 1.22 18.55
C ASP A 679 21.88 0.95 17.75
N VAL A 680 21.33 -0.25 17.94
CA VAL A 680 20.14 -0.73 17.23
C VAL A 680 18.88 -0.37 18.01
N VAL A 681 17.91 0.24 17.34
CA VAL A 681 16.64 0.65 17.94
C VAL A 681 15.82 -0.52 18.49
N TYR A 682 14.89 -0.17 19.40
CA TYR A 682 13.99 -1.13 20.02
C TYR A 682 12.71 -0.47 20.53
N ASN A 683 11.63 -1.25 20.63
CA ASN A 683 10.29 -0.76 20.96
C ASN A 683 9.92 -0.80 22.44
N LEU A 684 10.84 -1.20 23.31
CA LEU A 684 10.67 -1.28 24.77
C LEU A 684 9.53 -2.22 25.23
N ALA A 685 9.00 -3.07 24.34
CA ALA A 685 7.85 -3.93 24.65
C ALA A 685 8.17 -5.00 25.72
N HIS A 686 9.45 -5.37 25.87
CA HIS A 686 9.90 -6.34 26.89
C HIS A 686 10.89 -5.73 27.90
N GLY A 687 10.74 -4.43 28.19
CA GLY A 687 11.65 -3.72 29.10
C GLY A 687 12.73 -2.95 28.36
N ASP A 688 13.65 -2.34 29.09
CA ASP A 688 14.75 -1.56 28.52
C ASP A 688 16.09 -2.25 28.80
N PRO A 689 16.70 -2.93 27.82
CA PRO A 689 17.96 -3.60 28.03
C PRO A 689 19.16 -2.63 28.10
N ALA A 690 19.02 -1.39 27.60
CA ALA A 690 20.04 -0.36 27.78
C ALA A 690 20.05 0.17 29.23
N HIS A 691 18.90 0.09 29.91
CA HIS A 691 18.70 0.51 31.29
C HIS A 691 18.14 -0.64 32.14
N ALA A 692 18.83 -1.78 32.18
CA ALA A 692 18.37 -2.97 32.91
C ALA A 692 18.07 -2.73 34.40
N GLU A 693 18.72 -1.74 35.01
CA GLU A 693 18.51 -1.29 36.40
C GLU A 693 17.16 -0.54 36.60
N SER A 694 16.56 -0.08 35.51
CA SER A 694 15.30 0.67 35.46
C SER A 694 14.47 0.19 34.25
N PRO A 695 13.99 -1.07 34.27
CA PRO A 695 13.36 -1.67 33.10
C PRO A 695 12.10 -0.89 32.73
N CYS A 696 12.14 -0.19 31.61
CA CYS A 696 10.99 0.54 31.09
C CYS A 696 10.04 -0.48 30.49
N ALA A 697 9.15 -1.05 31.31
CA ALA A 697 8.04 -1.83 30.80
C ALA A 697 6.92 -0.85 30.48
N ILE A 698 6.65 -0.64 29.19
CA ILE A 698 5.44 0.06 28.77
C ILE A 698 4.26 -0.73 29.35
N HIS A 699 3.60 -0.18 30.37
CA HIS A 699 2.40 -0.76 30.93
C HIS A 699 1.27 -0.55 29.93
N PHE A 700 1.10 -1.52 29.03
CA PHE A 700 -0.12 -1.62 28.25
C PHE A 700 -1.27 -1.82 29.24
N LYS A 701 -2.15 -0.81 29.38
CA LYS A 701 -3.46 -1.03 29.99
C LYS A 701 -4.12 -2.15 29.18
N LYS A 702 -4.32 -3.31 29.82
CA LYS A 702 -4.99 -4.47 29.23
C LYS A 702 -6.40 -4.12 28.79
#